data_AF-A0A496YVS6-F1
#
_entry.id   AF-A0A496YVS6-F1
#
_cell.length_a   1.000
_cell.length_b   1.000
_cell.length_c   1.000
_cell.angle_alpha   90.00
_cell.angle_beta   90.00
_cell.angle_gamma   90.00
#
_symmetry.space_group_name_H-M   'P 1'
#
loop_
_entity.id
_entity.type
_entity.pdbx_description
1 polymer ?
#
loop_
_entity_poly.entity_id
_entity_poly.type
_entity_poly.pdbx_seq_one_letter_code
_entity_poly.pdbx_strand_id
1 'polypeptide(L)'
;MAKSETKTEAERYYVGIDAGSVSINCVVINQDRKVVFELPYKRHLGKVEEEILSLIPYLYEKFGPERITAIAFTGNHGKTISEKVGAFYEFETISQVLGTLFMRPDARTIISMGGQDTALFQISHSESDWELEYFNTNGPCASGTGSFIDQQAQRLATSIYDSEVDISQDQIDKILADFIELGLRSRKPANVACRCTVFTKSDMIHLQNKGEKLEDIIYGLHVGNARNYMSTIVSNRVLEEPIVFIGGLSMNKLQVRAFKAYFPDLIVPERNTSAGALGVALHALDTGVENHPDIDALKKSESLANLALPTAARLELKETVFPEDNEVSKRMLTSRMPVYLGIDIGSTTTKYALMSEDREIIHKSYVHTQGKPIEVTQKLLRTIRDEVGDRIEILGVATTGSGRNVVGDFLNADLIIDEITAHARGAVEIDASIDTIFEIGGQDSKYIYIANAYPLDFDMNKVCAAGTGSFLHELANKYGINIVGEFQEIALSSERPVKLAERCTVFMESDLVSYHQKGVSKKDLIAGLCYAIVHNYLNRVVGKRKIGKRVMFLGGPSLNKGVVAAFEDVLGRGLVVPKHREVLGAYGAAISLQEKKMIDKSKDTTFRGLESAINDRMKYTEKVCKADPKCHNQCKLKIYDFDGRKSIWGGECGRYEIVRGKGKKEKNYFQMRELIWRDHLSGVCNELGEGPLMEVDGRPTVGMQRALYTLQTGVLWAHFFDRLGFRLVLTPPTDSRISSSGIEAVTAETCYPVKVSHGHVKELVGRTSYLFLPSIVSMPTPEEHETGFYCPMVQANQYMLRIALDLEEDKLLNPIVHLKYDASTLAVELSEQLSRKLGRSRAQIREAVEYALEKHQAFMQEMFRKGKAIIDAYDPEKPLVVVTGRPYNLYDERLNLRLGLNLSKIGVAALPMDFLDVSFVDLSDFPSMYWGFGAQILRTAKFIKSRPNFFGLHMTNFSCGADSFIEHFYKYIMDDKPYLILELDEHSAVAGMMTRLEAFENVIENTMQKLKSELFRKASN
;
A
#
# COMPACT_ATOMS: atom_id res chain seq x y z
N MET A 1 62.95 -51.68 26.55
CA MET A 1 62.01 -52.01 25.45
C MET A 1 60.91 -50.97 25.45
N ALA A 2 60.83 -50.24 24.35
CA ALA A 2 59.99 -49.06 24.16
C ALA A 2 58.49 -49.39 24.24
N LYS A 3 57.73 -48.64 25.03
CA LYS A 3 56.28 -48.56 24.88
C LYS A 3 55.98 -47.49 23.83
N SER A 4 55.43 -47.95 22.73
CA SER A 4 54.79 -47.18 21.68
C SER A 4 53.78 -46.19 22.29
N GLU A 5 54.14 -44.91 22.36
CA GLU A 5 53.18 -43.82 22.44
C GLU A 5 52.46 -43.74 21.10
N THR A 6 51.24 -44.28 21.07
CA THR A 6 50.27 -43.97 20.03
C THR A 6 50.00 -42.47 20.06
N LYS A 7 50.50 -41.75 19.06
CA LYS A 7 50.05 -40.40 18.72
C LYS A 7 48.52 -40.43 18.60
N THR A 8 47.82 -39.87 19.57
CA THR A 8 46.44 -39.41 19.36
C THR A 8 46.50 -38.39 18.23
N GLU A 9 45.88 -38.68 17.07
CA GLU A 9 45.70 -37.70 16.01
C GLU A 9 45.07 -36.45 16.63
N ALA A 10 45.71 -35.29 16.43
CA ALA A 10 45.17 -34.04 16.91
C ALA A 10 43.83 -33.81 16.21
N GLU A 11 42.75 -33.71 17.00
CA GLU A 11 41.40 -33.48 16.49
C GLU A 11 41.40 -32.20 15.64
N ARG A 12 41.07 -32.35 14.36
CA ARG A 12 41.02 -31.25 13.40
C ARG A 12 39.61 -30.69 13.29
N TYR A 13 39.50 -29.38 13.12
CA TYR A 13 38.24 -28.65 13.08
C TYR A 13 38.05 -27.89 11.77
N TYR A 14 36.80 -27.83 11.31
CA TYR A 14 36.37 -27.04 10.17
C TYR A 14 35.34 -26.03 10.66
N VAL A 15 35.56 -24.75 10.35
CA VAL A 15 34.70 -23.65 10.75
C VAL A 15 33.91 -23.21 9.54
N GLY A 16 32.58 -23.13 9.68
CA GLY A 16 31.71 -22.47 8.72
C GLY A 16 31.11 -21.21 9.33
N ILE A 17 31.20 -20.11 8.59
CA ILE A 17 30.67 -18.80 8.97
C ILE A 17 29.67 -18.37 7.90
N ASP A 18 28.42 -18.20 8.30
CA ASP A 18 27.38 -17.60 7.47
C ASP A 18 27.29 -16.11 7.81
N ALA A 19 27.85 -15.27 6.93
CA ALA A 19 27.78 -13.82 7.03
C ALA A 19 26.60 -13.30 6.18
N GLY A 20 25.39 -13.50 6.71
CA GLY A 20 24.13 -13.13 6.08
C GLY A 20 23.88 -11.63 6.02
N SER A 21 22.69 -11.24 5.55
CA SER A 21 22.30 -9.82 5.38
C SER A 21 22.12 -9.04 6.68
N VAL A 22 21.71 -9.72 7.76
CA VAL A 22 21.39 -9.11 9.07
C VAL A 22 22.13 -9.76 10.24
N SER A 23 22.63 -10.98 10.06
CA SER A 23 23.20 -11.81 11.12
C SER A 23 24.48 -12.53 10.70
N ILE A 24 25.28 -12.90 11.68
CA ILE A 24 26.41 -13.83 11.55
C ILE A 24 26.08 -15.09 12.35
N ASN A 25 26.18 -16.25 11.69
CA ASN A 25 26.08 -17.56 12.32
C ASN A 25 27.41 -18.29 12.14
N CYS A 26 27.82 -19.10 13.12
CA CYS A 26 29.08 -19.83 13.06
C CYS A 26 28.89 -21.24 13.62
N VAL A 27 29.43 -22.23 12.91
CA VAL A 27 29.44 -23.63 13.33
C VAL A 27 30.85 -24.18 13.19
N VAL A 28 31.27 -24.98 14.16
CA VAL A 28 32.54 -25.71 14.12
C VAL A 28 32.23 -27.20 14.19
N ILE A 29 32.75 -27.95 13.22
CA ILE A 29 32.64 -29.41 13.16
C ILE A 29 34.03 -30.04 13.29
N ASN A 30 34.07 -31.27 13.81
CA ASN A 30 35.27 -32.11 13.76
C ASN A 30 35.27 -33.02 12.51
N GLN A 31 36.32 -33.82 12.33
CA GLN A 31 36.48 -34.75 11.19
C GLN A 31 35.36 -35.82 11.11
N ASP A 32 34.74 -36.16 12.23
CA ASP A 32 33.60 -37.10 12.29
C ASP A 32 32.26 -36.44 11.95
N ARG A 33 32.28 -35.22 11.37
CA ARG A 33 31.11 -34.38 11.07
C ARG A 33 30.30 -33.99 12.30
N LYS A 34 30.85 -34.11 13.51
CA LYS A 34 30.17 -33.74 14.75
C LYS A 34 30.29 -32.25 15.01
N VAL A 35 29.17 -31.58 15.22
CA VAL A 35 29.17 -30.17 15.67
C VAL A 35 29.72 -30.09 17.10
N VAL A 36 30.86 -29.42 17.25
CA VAL A 36 31.53 -29.21 18.54
C VAL A 36 31.26 -27.82 19.11
N PHE A 37 30.87 -26.86 18.26
CA PHE A 37 30.46 -25.53 18.68
C PHE A 37 29.50 -24.89 17.69
N GLU A 38 28.57 -24.12 18.23
CA GLU A 38 27.65 -23.28 17.48
C GLU A 38 27.60 -21.92 18.19
N LEU A 39 27.80 -20.86 17.41
CA LEU A 39 27.54 -19.50 17.85
C LEU A 39 26.04 -19.23 17.72
N PRO A 40 25.36 -18.78 18.78
CA PRO A 40 23.96 -18.36 18.69
C PRO A 40 23.78 -17.27 17.62
N TYR A 41 22.60 -17.24 16.99
CA TYR A 41 22.24 -16.22 16.01
C TYR A 41 22.57 -14.81 16.50
N LYS A 42 23.55 -14.14 15.86
CA LYS A 42 24.04 -12.82 16.26
C LYS A 42 23.76 -11.79 15.19
N ARG A 43 22.95 -10.76 15.49
CA ARG A 43 22.72 -9.62 14.59
C ARG A 43 23.97 -8.75 14.52
N HIS A 44 24.41 -8.36 13.31
CA HIS A 44 25.62 -7.56 13.13
C HIS A 44 25.35 -6.04 12.95
N LEU A 45 24.10 -5.61 12.76
CA LEU A 45 23.70 -4.19 12.66
C LEU A 45 24.55 -3.35 11.67
N GLY A 46 24.92 -3.94 10.53
CA GLY A 46 25.79 -3.32 9.52
C GLY A 46 27.30 -3.41 9.81
N LYS A 47 27.72 -3.90 10.98
CA LYS A 47 29.12 -4.01 11.41
C LYS A 47 29.72 -5.39 11.16
N VAL A 48 29.52 -5.94 9.96
CA VAL A 48 29.91 -7.33 9.65
C VAL A 48 31.42 -7.55 9.84
N GLU A 49 32.26 -6.64 9.35
CA GLU A 49 33.71 -6.78 9.43
C GLU A 49 34.22 -6.68 10.89
N GLU A 50 33.69 -5.77 11.71
CA GLU A 50 34.03 -5.68 13.14
C GLU A 50 33.68 -6.99 13.87
N GLU A 51 32.52 -7.56 13.56
CA GLU A 51 32.06 -8.79 14.17
C GLU A 51 32.93 -9.99 13.77
N ILE A 52 33.31 -10.10 12.49
CA ILE A 52 34.25 -11.14 12.03
C ILE A 52 35.64 -10.95 12.64
N LEU A 53 36.11 -9.71 12.77
CA LEU A 53 37.36 -9.36 13.44
C LEU A 53 37.37 -9.76 14.92
N SER A 54 36.20 -9.85 15.56
CA SER A 54 36.07 -10.39 16.92
C SER A 54 35.94 -11.92 16.96
N LEU A 55 35.23 -12.51 15.98
CA LEU A 55 34.85 -13.92 15.97
C LEU A 55 36.03 -14.84 15.68
N ILE A 56 36.83 -14.56 14.64
CA ILE A 56 37.93 -15.47 14.26
C ILE A 56 39.00 -15.57 15.36
N PRO A 57 39.47 -14.45 15.97
CA PRO A 57 40.41 -14.55 17.10
C PRO A 57 39.85 -15.35 18.28
N TYR A 58 38.55 -15.18 18.59
CA TYR A 58 37.88 -15.97 19.63
C TYR A 58 37.90 -17.49 19.31
N LEU A 59 37.70 -17.86 18.04
CA LEU A 59 37.79 -19.26 17.61
C LEU A 59 39.22 -19.81 17.71
N TYR A 60 40.23 -19.01 17.35
CA TYR A 60 41.64 -19.39 17.53
C TYR A 60 42.03 -19.55 19.00
N GLU A 61 41.54 -18.70 19.89
CA GLU A 61 41.76 -18.84 21.32
C GLU A 61 41.13 -20.14 21.85
N LYS A 62 39.92 -20.46 21.40
CA LYS A 62 39.15 -21.60 21.89
C LYS A 62 39.61 -22.95 21.35
N PHE A 63 39.89 -23.04 20.06
CA PHE A 63 40.23 -24.30 19.38
C PHE A 63 41.73 -24.40 19.06
N GLY A 64 42.50 -23.34 19.17
CA GLY A 64 43.90 -23.31 18.76
C GLY A 64 44.03 -23.20 17.23
N PRO A 65 44.81 -22.25 16.70
CA PRO A 65 44.91 -22.03 15.24
C PRO A 65 45.38 -23.28 14.50
N GLU A 66 46.34 -24.01 15.06
CA GLU A 66 46.93 -25.23 14.46
C GLU A 66 45.93 -26.39 14.28
N ARG A 67 44.82 -26.38 15.02
CA ARG A 67 43.78 -27.42 14.94
C ARG A 67 42.63 -27.03 14.01
N ILE A 68 42.54 -25.77 13.58
CA ILE A 68 41.54 -25.32 12.61
C ILE A 68 42.12 -25.54 11.21
N THR A 69 41.63 -26.57 10.52
CA THR A 69 42.05 -26.89 9.15
C THR A 69 41.55 -25.86 8.16
N ALA A 70 40.30 -25.43 8.31
CA ALA A 70 39.70 -24.45 7.42
C ALA A 70 38.69 -23.55 8.12
N ILE A 71 38.62 -22.31 7.64
CA ILE A 71 37.54 -21.36 7.87
C ILE A 71 36.91 -21.05 6.52
N ALA A 72 35.62 -21.34 6.41
CA ALA A 72 34.85 -21.18 5.20
C ALA A 72 33.67 -20.23 5.43
N PHE A 73 33.32 -19.48 4.38
CA PHE A 73 32.31 -18.45 4.42
C PHE A 73 31.14 -18.74 3.48
N THR A 74 29.95 -18.34 3.90
CA THR A 74 28.77 -18.27 3.03
C THR A 74 27.94 -17.01 3.35
N GLY A 75 26.83 -16.82 2.66
CA GLY A 75 25.95 -15.67 2.83
C GLY A 75 26.36 -14.44 2.03
N ASN A 76 25.51 -13.41 2.09
CA ASN A 76 25.62 -12.17 1.30
C ASN A 76 26.95 -11.41 1.46
N HIS A 77 27.51 -11.39 2.67
CA HIS A 77 28.79 -10.74 2.94
C HIS A 77 29.97 -11.71 2.89
N GLY A 78 29.70 -13.01 2.93
CA GLY A 78 30.73 -14.06 2.99
C GLY A 78 31.72 -14.00 1.85
N LYS A 79 31.25 -13.73 0.62
CA LYS A 79 32.11 -13.67 -0.57
C LYS A 79 33.18 -12.59 -0.45
N THR A 80 32.76 -11.35 -0.25
CA THR A 80 33.66 -10.20 -0.15
C THR A 80 34.66 -10.36 1.00
N ILE A 81 34.20 -10.87 2.14
CA ILE A 81 35.07 -11.11 3.31
C ILE A 81 36.08 -12.20 2.99
N SER A 82 35.64 -13.33 2.44
CA SER A 82 36.51 -14.46 2.10
C SER A 82 37.61 -14.08 1.10
N GLU A 83 37.28 -13.27 0.09
CA GLU A 83 38.24 -12.79 -0.91
C GLU A 83 39.30 -11.88 -0.26
N LYS A 84 38.91 -11.04 0.71
CA LYS A 84 39.84 -10.16 1.45
C LYS A 84 40.81 -10.94 2.34
N VAL A 85 40.32 -11.97 3.02
CA VAL A 85 41.14 -12.74 3.99
C VAL A 85 41.78 -13.98 3.40
N GLY A 86 41.51 -14.32 2.14
CA GLY A 86 42.00 -15.56 1.51
C GLY A 86 41.33 -16.82 2.05
N ALA A 87 40.04 -16.76 2.36
CA ALA A 87 39.25 -17.90 2.84
C ALA A 87 38.44 -18.58 1.72
N PHE A 88 37.94 -19.79 1.99
CA PHE A 88 37.04 -20.51 1.09
C PHE A 88 35.63 -19.93 1.17
N TYR A 89 34.93 -19.90 0.04
CA TYR A 89 33.56 -19.43 -0.06
C TYR A 89 32.70 -20.39 -0.87
N GLU A 90 31.48 -20.61 -0.39
CA GLU A 90 30.43 -21.32 -1.11
C GLU A 90 29.13 -20.52 -1.10
N PHE A 91 28.34 -20.68 -2.15
CA PHE A 91 27.02 -20.07 -2.26
C PHE A 91 26.09 -20.51 -1.14
N GLU A 92 25.30 -19.55 -0.65
CA GLU A 92 24.37 -19.75 0.47
C GLU A 92 23.32 -20.82 0.17
N THR A 93 22.80 -20.85 -1.05
CA THR A 93 21.81 -21.84 -1.49
C THR A 93 22.29 -23.27 -1.29
N ILE A 94 23.52 -23.58 -1.72
CA ILE A 94 24.10 -24.92 -1.60
C ILE A 94 24.37 -25.23 -0.12
N SER A 95 24.95 -24.26 0.60
CA SER A 95 25.29 -24.40 2.01
C SER A 95 24.05 -24.66 2.89
N GLN A 96 22.94 -23.95 2.67
CA GLN A 96 21.69 -24.16 3.42
C GLN A 96 21.07 -25.54 3.17
N VAL A 97 21.09 -26.02 1.92
CA VAL A 97 20.60 -27.36 1.56
C VAL A 97 21.45 -28.44 2.23
N LEU A 98 22.79 -28.35 2.12
CA LEU A 98 23.72 -29.30 2.75
C LEU A 98 23.53 -29.38 4.26
N GLY A 99 23.50 -28.23 4.94
CA GLY A 99 23.30 -28.20 6.39
C GLY A 99 21.94 -28.75 6.80
N THR A 100 20.90 -28.52 6.01
CA THR A 100 19.55 -29.01 6.30
C THR A 100 19.43 -30.51 6.09
N LEU A 101 19.96 -31.06 5.00
CA LEU A 101 19.96 -32.50 4.73
C LEU A 101 20.84 -33.27 5.72
N PHE A 102 21.88 -32.64 6.26
CA PHE A 102 22.62 -33.23 7.37
C PHE A 102 21.75 -33.37 8.64
N MET A 103 20.91 -32.37 8.94
CA MET A 103 20.00 -32.41 10.10
C MET A 103 18.77 -33.29 9.87
N ARG A 104 18.24 -33.29 8.65
CA ARG A 104 17.04 -34.01 8.21
C ARG A 104 17.29 -34.63 6.84
N PRO A 105 17.92 -35.82 6.79
CA PRO A 105 18.26 -36.49 5.53
C PRO A 105 17.06 -36.83 4.66
N ASP A 106 15.87 -36.94 5.25
CA ASP A 106 14.62 -37.25 4.56
C ASP A 106 13.86 -36.01 4.05
N ALA A 107 14.39 -34.79 4.25
CA ALA A 107 13.70 -33.56 3.86
C ALA A 107 13.45 -33.51 2.35
N ARG A 108 12.19 -33.22 1.98
CA ARG A 108 11.75 -33.07 0.58
C ARG A 108 11.57 -31.61 0.19
N THR A 109 11.19 -30.77 1.15
CA THR A 109 11.04 -29.34 0.92
C THR A 109 11.72 -28.56 2.04
N ILE A 110 12.42 -27.49 1.68
CA ILE A 110 13.05 -26.57 2.62
C ILE A 110 12.51 -25.16 2.34
N ILE A 111 11.87 -24.59 3.35
CA ILE A 111 11.50 -23.17 3.41
C ILE A 111 12.65 -22.47 4.14
N SER A 112 13.30 -21.50 3.50
CA SER A 112 14.35 -20.69 4.11
C SER A 112 13.90 -19.23 4.15
N MET A 113 13.80 -18.65 5.35
CA MET A 113 13.45 -17.23 5.51
C MET A 113 14.43 -16.54 6.46
N GLY A 114 15.36 -15.79 5.87
CA GLY A 114 16.37 -15.00 6.55
C GLY A 114 15.97 -13.53 6.74
N GLY A 115 16.98 -12.69 6.95
CA GLY A 115 16.84 -11.25 7.16
C GLY A 115 16.29 -10.53 5.92
N GLN A 116 16.98 -10.62 4.78
CA GLN A 116 16.54 -9.99 3.51
C GLN A 116 16.27 -11.01 2.41
N ASP A 117 16.54 -12.27 2.70
CA ASP A 117 16.59 -13.36 1.73
C ASP A 117 15.55 -14.41 2.11
N THR A 118 14.86 -14.94 1.12
CA THR A 118 13.83 -15.94 1.29
C THR A 118 13.86 -16.89 0.10
N ALA A 119 13.86 -18.19 0.38
CA ALA A 119 14.03 -19.22 -0.61
C ALA A 119 13.17 -20.45 -0.35
N LEU A 120 12.83 -21.14 -1.43
CA LEU A 120 12.23 -22.47 -1.45
C LEU A 120 13.21 -23.42 -2.14
N PHE A 121 13.44 -24.58 -1.54
CA PHE A 121 14.22 -25.67 -2.13
C PHE A 121 13.37 -26.95 -2.15
N GLN A 122 13.32 -27.66 -3.28
CA GLN A 122 12.71 -28.98 -3.40
C GLN A 122 13.79 -30.02 -3.73
N ILE A 123 13.78 -31.10 -2.96
CA ILE A 123 14.82 -32.12 -2.96
C ILE A 123 14.23 -33.43 -3.46
N SER A 124 14.76 -33.91 -4.57
CA SER A 124 14.50 -35.26 -5.09
C SER A 124 15.51 -36.22 -4.45
N HIS A 125 15.01 -37.39 -4.00
CA HIS A 125 15.83 -38.45 -3.42
C HIS A 125 15.84 -39.65 -4.37
N SER A 126 17.04 -40.13 -4.67
CA SER A 126 17.31 -41.41 -5.33
C SER A 126 17.71 -42.47 -4.29
N GLU A 127 17.95 -43.73 -4.70
CA GLU A 127 18.20 -44.85 -3.77
C GLU A 127 19.37 -44.64 -2.78
N SER A 128 20.30 -43.72 -3.06
CA SER A 128 21.40 -43.39 -2.13
C SER A 128 21.92 -41.95 -2.20
N ASP A 129 21.28 -41.06 -2.96
CA ASP A 129 21.73 -39.67 -3.15
C ASP A 129 20.54 -38.72 -3.30
N TRP A 130 20.79 -37.42 -3.17
CA TRP A 130 19.78 -36.37 -3.32
C TRP A 130 20.20 -35.36 -4.40
N GLU A 131 19.21 -34.74 -5.03
CA GLU A 131 19.43 -33.65 -5.97
C GLU A 131 18.51 -32.47 -5.63
N LEU A 132 19.01 -31.25 -5.80
CA LEU A 132 18.20 -30.04 -5.74
C LEU A 132 17.41 -29.91 -7.04
N GLU A 133 16.21 -30.49 -7.06
CA GLU A 133 15.32 -30.50 -8.23
C GLU A 133 14.88 -29.09 -8.61
N TYR A 134 14.57 -28.26 -7.60
CA TYR A 134 14.08 -26.91 -7.82
C TYR A 134 14.49 -25.96 -6.71
N PHE A 135 14.74 -24.71 -7.08
CA PHE A 135 14.85 -23.62 -6.13
C PHE A 135 14.18 -22.35 -6.65
N ASN A 136 13.69 -21.53 -5.73
CA ASN A 136 13.18 -20.19 -6.01
C ASN A 136 13.59 -19.23 -4.89
N THR A 137 13.83 -17.96 -5.22
CA THR A 137 14.26 -16.93 -4.27
C THR A 137 13.48 -15.63 -4.48
N ASN A 138 13.35 -14.81 -3.44
CA ASN A 138 12.74 -13.48 -3.58
C ASN A 138 13.63 -12.54 -4.42
N GLY A 139 13.01 -11.58 -5.10
CA GLY A 139 13.74 -10.47 -5.72
C GLY A 139 14.37 -9.53 -4.68
N PRO A 140 15.04 -8.45 -5.10
CA PRO A 140 15.77 -7.52 -4.22
C PRO A 140 14.88 -6.73 -3.22
N CYS A 141 13.58 -7.00 -3.17
CA CYS A 141 12.66 -6.40 -2.23
C CYS A 141 12.62 -7.23 -0.95
N ALA A 142 12.83 -6.59 0.20
CA ALA A 142 12.70 -7.23 1.52
C ALA A 142 11.26 -7.60 1.91
N SER A 143 10.27 -7.38 1.04
CA SER A 143 8.90 -7.80 1.28
C SER A 143 8.82 -9.32 1.38
N GLY A 144 8.17 -9.85 2.42
CA GLY A 144 8.13 -11.29 2.66
C GLY A 144 9.23 -11.83 3.59
N THR A 145 10.16 -10.99 4.06
CA THR A 145 11.39 -11.44 4.77
C THR A 145 11.35 -11.18 6.28
N GLY A 146 12.39 -11.59 7.02
CA GLY A 146 12.54 -11.27 8.44
C GLY A 146 12.69 -9.77 8.72
N SER A 147 13.41 -9.03 7.88
CA SER A 147 13.58 -7.58 8.02
C SER A 147 12.26 -6.84 7.90
N PHE A 148 11.34 -7.35 7.07
CA PHE A 148 10.00 -6.79 6.95
C PHE A 148 9.23 -6.87 8.28
N ILE A 149 9.32 -8.01 8.97
CA ILE A 149 8.70 -8.18 10.30
C ILE A 149 9.41 -7.30 11.34
N ASP A 150 10.74 -7.27 11.35
CA ASP A 150 11.53 -6.45 12.28
C ASP A 150 11.16 -4.96 12.17
N GLN A 151 11.05 -4.45 10.93
CA GLN A 151 10.65 -3.06 10.67
C GLN A 151 9.26 -2.75 11.24
N GLN A 152 8.28 -3.66 11.09
CA GLN A 152 6.95 -3.45 11.67
C GLN A 152 6.93 -3.58 13.19
N ALA A 153 7.74 -4.47 13.76
CA ALA A 153 7.85 -4.66 15.20
C ALA A 153 8.48 -3.45 15.90
N GLN A 154 9.61 -2.95 15.40
CA GLN A 154 10.26 -1.74 15.93
C GLN A 154 9.32 -0.53 15.89
N ARG A 155 8.55 -0.39 14.80
CA ARG A 155 7.55 0.67 14.69
C ARG A 155 6.47 0.55 15.76
N LEU A 156 5.92 -0.65 15.95
CA LEU A 156 4.88 -0.91 16.94
C LEU A 156 5.41 -0.93 18.38
N ALA A 157 6.73 -0.98 18.58
CA ALA A 157 7.35 -0.91 19.90
C ALA A 157 6.91 0.36 20.64
N THR A 158 6.79 1.51 19.97
CA THR A 158 6.27 2.76 20.58
C THR A 158 4.82 2.67 21.07
N SER A 159 4.04 1.70 20.60
CA SER A 159 2.69 1.42 21.10
C SER A 159 2.69 0.41 22.26
N ILE A 160 3.80 -0.33 22.45
CA ILE A 160 4.02 -1.34 23.49
C ILE A 160 4.76 -0.71 24.70
N TYR A 161 5.66 0.25 24.46
CA TYR A 161 6.49 0.92 25.46
C TYR A 161 6.21 2.44 25.49
N ASP A 162 6.22 3.04 26.68
CA ASP A 162 5.79 4.43 26.94
C ASP A 162 6.91 5.51 26.83
N SER A 163 8.09 5.22 26.27
CA SER A 163 9.21 6.19 26.20
C SER A 163 10.13 6.01 24.98
N GLU A 164 10.86 7.06 24.59
CA GLU A 164 11.94 7.01 23.57
C GLU A 164 12.96 5.93 23.97
N VAL A 165 13.08 4.88 23.14
CA VAL A 165 13.88 3.70 23.50
C VAL A 165 15.29 3.86 22.92
N ASP A 166 16.28 3.84 23.81
CA ASP A 166 17.70 3.89 23.46
C ASP A 166 18.15 2.54 22.91
N ILE A 167 18.56 2.49 21.63
CA ILE A 167 18.64 1.27 20.82
C ILE A 167 19.89 0.47 21.16
N SER A 168 19.79 -0.45 22.13
CA SER A 168 20.75 -1.55 22.32
C SER A 168 20.27 -2.85 21.65
N GLN A 169 21.18 -3.77 21.36
CA GLN A 169 20.84 -5.07 20.77
C GLN A 169 19.84 -5.85 21.64
N ASP A 170 20.06 -5.89 22.95
CA ASP A 170 19.17 -6.53 23.93
C ASP A 170 17.75 -5.96 23.89
N GLN A 171 17.62 -4.67 23.59
CA GLN A 171 16.32 -4.02 23.52
C GLN A 171 15.56 -4.37 22.24
N ILE A 172 16.24 -4.47 21.09
CA ILE A 172 15.59 -4.93 19.84
C ILE A 172 15.06 -6.34 20.02
N ASP A 173 15.88 -7.25 20.58
CA ASP A 173 15.46 -8.64 20.80
C ASP A 173 14.27 -8.72 21.78
N LYS A 174 14.24 -7.85 22.79
CA LYS A 174 13.09 -7.71 23.68
C LYS A 174 11.84 -7.21 22.96
N ILE A 175 11.92 -6.16 22.12
CA ILE A 175 10.71 -5.66 21.43
C ILE A 175 10.16 -6.74 20.50
N LEU A 176 11.02 -7.51 19.84
CA LEU A 176 10.61 -8.60 18.97
C LEU A 176 9.95 -9.73 19.75
N ALA A 177 10.49 -10.10 20.91
CA ALA A 177 9.88 -11.11 21.77
C ALA A 177 8.49 -10.70 22.25
N ASP A 178 8.35 -9.47 22.77
CA ASP A 178 7.08 -8.93 23.26
C ASP A 178 6.05 -8.78 22.11
N PHE A 179 6.52 -8.39 20.92
CA PHE A 179 5.71 -8.32 19.70
C PHE A 179 5.14 -9.69 19.31
N ILE A 180 5.98 -10.73 19.30
CA ILE A 180 5.57 -12.11 18.99
C ILE A 180 4.59 -12.62 20.05
N GLU A 181 4.88 -12.40 21.33
CA GLU A 181 4.01 -12.84 22.44
C GLU A 181 2.63 -12.20 22.35
N LEU A 182 2.57 -10.89 22.06
CA LEU A 182 1.32 -10.18 21.91
C LEU A 182 0.47 -10.75 20.77
N GLY A 183 1.05 -10.99 19.59
CA GLY A 183 0.33 -11.58 18.46
C GLY A 183 -0.14 -13.02 18.71
N LEU A 184 0.61 -13.81 19.49
CA LEU A 184 0.21 -15.17 19.88
C LEU A 184 -1.08 -15.20 20.72
N ARG A 185 -1.41 -14.11 21.42
CA ARG A 185 -2.67 -13.99 22.19
C ARG A 185 -3.90 -13.89 21.29
N SER A 186 -3.73 -13.51 20.01
CA SER A 186 -4.84 -13.45 19.06
C SER A 186 -5.29 -14.84 18.58
N ARG A 187 -6.61 -14.98 18.44
CA ARG A 187 -7.26 -16.12 17.78
C ARG A 187 -7.84 -15.76 16.42
N LYS A 188 -7.88 -14.47 16.05
CA LYS A 188 -8.53 -13.99 14.85
C LYS A 188 -7.67 -12.92 14.18
N PRO A 189 -6.90 -13.27 13.13
CA PRO A 189 -6.01 -12.32 12.48
C PRO A 189 -6.81 -11.22 11.78
N ALA A 190 -6.35 -9.97 11.87
CA ALA A 190 -6.83 -8.89 11.01
C ALA A 190 -6.34 -9.13 9.57
N ASN A 191 -7.07 -8.62 8.57
CA ASN A 191 -6.60 -8.70 7.19
C ASN A 191 -5.59 -7.57 6.94
N VAL A 192 -4.30 -7.90 6.89
CA VAL A 192 -3.21 -6.96 6.68
C VAL A 192 -2.57 -7.20 5.30
N ALA A 193 -2.53 -6.17 4.46
CA ALA A 193 -1.85 -6.24 3.17
C ALA A 193 -0.33 -6.34 3.34
N CYS A 194 0.30 -7.43 2.87
CA CYS A 194 1.72 -7.74 3.13
C CYS A 194 2.62 -7.73 1.88
N ARG A 195 2.21 -7.01 0.82
CA ARG A 195 2.93 -6.97 -0.47
C ARG A 195 4.22 -6.16 -0.44
N CYS A 196 4.31 -5.14 0.41
CA CYS A 196 5.49 -4.29 0.58
C CYS A 196 5.44 -3.60 1.94
N THR A 197 6.59 -3.43 2.60
CA THR A 197 6.74 -2.73 3.89
C THR A 197 5.94 -1.43 3.96
N VAL A 198 6.06 -0.59 2.93
CA VAL A 198 5.39 0.72 2.90
C VAL A 198 3.87 0.60 2.93
N PHE A 199 3.31 -0.36 2.20
CA PHE A 199 1.86 -0.56 2.11
C PHE A 199 1.31 -1.19 3.39
N THR A 200 1.98 -2.25 3.86
CA THR A 200 1.68 -2.87 5.14
C THR A 200 1.68 -1.84 6.26
N LYS A 201 2.61 -0.89 6.20
CA LYS A 201 2.70 0.17 7.18
C LYS A 201 1.43 1.00 7.23
N SER A 202 1.02 1.56 6.09
CA SER A 202 -0.19 2.39 5.97
C SER A 202 -1.44 1.61 6.38
N ASP A 203 -1.58 0.36 5.93
CA ASP A 203 -2.74 -0.48 6.23
C ASP A 203 -2.87 -0.77 7.74
N MET A 204 -1.76 -1.17 8.40
CA MET A 204 -1.74 -1.38 9.84
C MET A 204 -2.12 -0.11 10.63
N ILE A 205 -1.62 1.06 10.23
CA ILE A 205 -1.97 2.34 10.88
C ILE A 205 -3.48 2.63 10.73
N HIS A 206 -4.05 2.37 9.56
CA HIS A 206 -5.50 2.51 9.37
C HIS A 206 -6.30 1.54 10.24
N LEU A 207 -5.85 0.28 10.40
CA LEU A 207 -6.47 -0.68 11.29
C LEU A 207 -6.38 -0.23 12.76
N GLN A 208 -5.22 0.29 13.21
CA GLN A 208 -5.06 0.86 14.54
C GLN A 208 -6.00 2.04 14.77
N ASN A 209 -6.10 2.97 13.82
CA ASN A 209 -7.00 4.12 13.91
C ASN A 209 -8.49 3.74 13.92
N LYS A 210 -8.86 2.58 13.38
CA LYS A 210 -10.20 1.97 13.53
C LYS A 210 -10.40 1.27 14.88
N GLY A 211 -9.35 1.20 15.69
CA GLY A 211 -9.31 0.54 16.99
C GLY A 211 -9.12 -0.97 16.90
N GLU A 212 -8.70 -1.54 15.77
CA GLU A 212 -8.37 -2.97 15.74
C GLU A 212 -7.31 -3.29 16.79
N LYS A 213 -7.46 -4.45 17.43
CA LYS A 213 -6.58 -4.86 18.52
C LYS A 213 -5.17 -5.08 17.98
N LEU A 214 -4.17 -4.63 18.73
CA LEU A 214 -2.79 -4.73 18.29
C LEU A 214 -2.38 -6.20 18.08
N GLU A 215 -2.82 -7.11 18.97
CA GLU A 215 -2.59 -8.55 18.80
C GLU A 215 -3.19 -9.14 17.51
N ASP A 216 -4.36 -8.66 17.08
CA ASP A 216 -5.04 -9.13 15.87
C ASP A 216 -4.31 -8.61 14.61
N ILE A 217 -3.81 -7.37 14.64
CA ILE A 217 -3.00 -6.79 13.58
C ILE A 217 -1.66 -7.52 13.46
N ILE A 218 -0.99 -7.80 14.58
CA ILE A 218 0.29 -8.52 14.59
C ILE A 218 0.12 -9.94 14.05
N TYR A 219 -0.94 -10.65 14.45
CA TYR A 219 -1.19 -11.97 13.88
C TYR A 219 -1.54 -11.88 12.38
N GLY A 220 -2.34 -10.89 11.99
CA GLY A 220 -2.65 -10.58 10.59
C GLY A 220 -1.42 -10.35 9.72
N LEU A 221 -0.42 -9.62 10.24
CA LEU A 221 0.86 -9.39 9.57
C LEU A 221 1.58 -10.71 9.23
N HIS A 222 1.67 -11.65 10.18
CA HIS A 222 2.37 -12.92 9.96
C HIS A 222 1.60 -13.85 9.01
N VAL A 223 0.26 -13.84 9.07
CA VAL A 223 -0.59 -14.56 8.11
C VAL A 223 -0.44 -13.97 6.71
N GLY A 224 -0.46 -12.64 6.58
CA GLY A 224 -0.24 -11.98 5.30
C GLY A 224 1.18 -12.21 4.75
N ASN A 225 2.20 -12.29 5.62
CA ASN A 225 3.57 -12.62 5.24
C ASN A 225 3.68 -14.07 4.71
N ALA A 226 3.05 -15.03 5.39
CA ALA A 226 2.96 -16.41 4.91
C ALA A 226 2.20 -16.50 3.57
N ARG A 227 1.09 -15.77 3.43
CA ARG A 227 0.33 -15.68 2.19
C ARG A 227 1.18 -15.15 1.03
N ASN A 228 1.97 -14.10 1.29
CA ASN A 228 2.88 -13.53 0.29
C ASN A 228 3.90 -14.58 -0.16
N TYR A 229 4.51 -15.32 0.78
CA TYR A 229 5.41 -16.44 0.48
C TYR A 229 4.74 -17.50 -0.41
N MET A 230 3.51 -17.89 -0.08
CA MET A 230 2.75 -18.86 -0.88
C MET A 230 2.52 -18.35 -2.32
N SER A 231 2.11 -17.09 -2.48
CA SER A 231 1.84 -16.54 -3.82
C SER A 231 3.09 -16.30 -4.67
N THR A 232 4.20 -15.88 -4.06
CA THR A 232 5.38 -15.40 -4.82
C THR A 232 6.50 -16.44 -4.93
N ILE A 233 6.70 -17.27 -3.91
CA ILE A 233 7.78 -18.25 -3.86
C ILE A 233 7.27 -19.65 -4.22
N VAL A 234 6.18 -20.10 -3.58
CA VAL A 234 5.59 -21.43 -3.85
C VAL A 234 4.82 -21.44 -5.17
N SER A 235 4.04 -20.39 -5.43
CA SER A 235 3.23 -20.24 -6.64
C SER A 235 2.23 -21.42 -6.78
N ASN A 236 2.23 -22.13 -7.90
CA ASN A 236 1.35 -23.28 -8.14
C ASN A 236 1.96 -24.64 -7.76
N ARG A 237 3.09 -24.65 -7.03
CA ARG A 237 3.79 -25.90 -6.70
C ARG A 237 3.15 -26.61 -5.52
N VAL A 238 3.11 -27.93 -5.61
CA VAL A 238 2.84 -28.80 -4.47
C VAL A 238 4.13 -28.96 -3.68
N LEU A 239 4.09 -28.66 -2.39
CA LEU A 239 5.22 -28.88 -1.50
C LEU A 239 5.16 -30.31 -0.96
N GLU A 240 6.27 -31.03 -1.07
CA GLU A 240 6.39 -32.41 -0.60
C GLU A 240 6.85 -32.44 0.85
N GLU A 241 6.23 -33.31 1.64
CA GLU A 241 6.63 -33.58 3.01
C GLU A 241 7.76 -34.62 3.07
N PRO A 242 8.70 -34.53 4.04
CA PRO A 242 8.75 -33.56 5.15
C PRO A 242 9.20 -32.15 4.72
N ILE A 243 8.49 -31.13 5.22
CA ILE A 243 8.80 -29.71 5.00
C ILE A 243 9.58 -29.16 6.19
N VAL A 244 10.78 -28.67 5.95
CA VAL A 244 11.69 -28.10 6.95
C VAL A 244 11.73 -26.59 6.82
N PHE A 245 11.61 -25.86 7.93
CA PHE A 245 11.66 -24.40 7.98
C PHE A 245 12.94 -23.92 8.70
N ILE A 246 13.81 -23.24 7.95
CA ILE A 246 15.12 -22.72 8.40
C ILE A 246 15.23 -21.20 8.24
N GLY A 247 16.33 -20.63 8.75
CA GLY A 247 16.63 -19.20 8.69
C GLY A 247 16.10 -18.44 9.92
N GLY A 248 16.49 -17.17 10.05
CA GLY A 248 16.19 -16.34 11.23
C GLY A 248 14.70 -16.29 11.60
N LEU A 249 13.81 -16.28 10.60
CA LEU A 249 12.37 -16.16 10.85
C LEU A 249 11.73 -17.46 11.36
N SER A 250 12.41 -18.61 11.24
CA SER A 250 11.96 -19.88 11.83
C SER A 250 11.95 -19.86 13.36
N MET A 251 12.71 -18.96 13.99
CA MET A 251 12.68 -18.70 15.44
C MET A 251 11.39 -17.98 15.88
N ASN A 252 10.69 -17.32 14.95
CA ASN A 252 9.46 -16.60 15.25
C ASN A 252 8.27 -17.57 15.33
N LYS A 253 7.89 -17.92 16.56
CA LYS A 253 6.78 -18.84 16.86
C LYS A 253 5.45 -18.42 16.20
N LEU A 254 5.21 -17.13 16.01
CA LEU A 254 3.99 -16.64 15.36
C LEU A 254 4.04 -16.82 13.84
N GLN A 255 5.21 -16.62 13.21
CA GLN A 255 5.41 -16.98 11.81
C GLN A 255 5.28 -18.49 11.59
N VAL A 256 5.86 -19.31 12.47
CA VAL A 256 5.71 -20.77 12.43
C VAL A 256 4.23 -21.16 12.53
N ARG A 257 3.46 -20.53 13.44
CA ARG A 257 2.00 -20.74 13.53
C ARG A 257 1.28 -20.34 12.23
N ALA A 258 1.69 -19.27 11.57
CA ALA A 258 1.10 -18.84 10.30
C ALA A 258 1.35 -19.88 9.19
N PHE A 259 2.58 -20.40 9.06
CA PHE A 259 2.86 -21.48 8.10
C PHE A 259 2.19 -22.79 8.46
N LYS A 260 2.05 -23.12 9.75
CA LYS A 260 1.32 -24.33 10.18
C LYS A 260 -0.16 -24.33 9.82
N ALA A 261 -0.74 -23.17 9.51
CA ALA A 261 -2.09 -23.10 8.94
C ALA A 261 -2.14 -23.64 7.50
N TYR A 262 -1.03 -23.60 6.77
CA TYR A 262 -0.87 -24.18 5.44
C TYR A 262 -0.29 -25.60 5.50
N PHE A 263 0.69 -25.83 6.38
CA PHE A 263 1.46 -27.07 6.51
C PHE A 263 1.45 -27.57 7.97
N PRO A 264 0.43 -28.35 8.39
CA PRO A 264 0.28 -28.77 9.79
C PRO A 264 1.52 -29.45 10.38
N ASP A 265 2.21 -30.24 9.56
CA ASP A 265 3.38 -31.05 9.92
C ASP A 265 4.73 -30.34 9.68
N LEU A 266 4.72 -29.01 9.51
CA LEU A 266 5.93 -28.20 9.34
C LEU A 266 6.95 -28.41 10.47
N ILE A 267 8.19 -28.69 10.10
CA ILE A 267 9.29 -29.04 10.99
C ILE A 267 10.26 -27.86 11.10
N VAL A 268 10.56 -27.42 12.32
CA VAL A 268 11.65 -26.47 12.59
C VAL A 268 12.77 -27.25 13.27
N PRO A 269 13.95 -27.41 12.64
CA PRO A 269 15.06 -28.18 13.22
C PRO A 269 15.73 -27.42 14.37
N GLU A 270 16.51 -28.10 15.20
CA GLU A 270 17.18 -27.52 16.36
C GLU A 270 18.15 -26.39 15.96
N ARG A 271 18.97 -26.61 14.92
CA ARG A 271 19.95 -25.62 14.40
C ARG A 271 19.42 -24.86 13.17
N ASN A 272 18.16 -24.44 13.22
CA ASN A 272 17.45 -23.82 12.11
C ASN A 272 18.12 -22.55 11.54
N THR A 273 18.80 -21.74 12.37
CA THR A 273 19.48 -20.52 11.93
C THR A 273 20.88 -20.75 11.40
N SER A 274 21.51 -21.87 11.75
CA SER A 274 22.90 -22.18 11.43
C SER A 274 23.07 -23.16 10.27
N ALA A 275 21.99 -23.46 9.53
CA ALA A 275 22.03 -24.41 8.41
C ALA A 275 23.09 -24.03 7.36
N GLY A 276 23.19 -22.74 6.98
CA GLY A 276 24.22 -22.28 6.04
C GLY A 276 25.65 -22.46 6.58
N ALA A 277 25.89 -22.04 7.82
CA ALA A 277 27.19 -22.19 8.47
C ALA A 277 27.60 -23.67 8.62
N LEU A 278 26.66 -24.55 8.97
CA LEU A 278 26.91 -25.99 9.04
C LEU A 278 27.23 -26.58 7.66
N GLY A 279 26.45 -26.23 6.63
CA GLY A 279 26.67 -26.78 5.31
C GLY A 279 27.98 -26.34 4.66
N VAL A 280 28.42 -25.09 4.86
CA VAL A 280 29.71 -24.65 4.35
C VAL A 280 30.88 -25.31 5.09
N ALA A 281 30.74 -25.58 6.39
CA ALA A 281 31.73 -26.35 7.15
C ALA A 281 31.83 -27.80 6.64
N LEU A 282 30.68 -28.46 6.39
CA LEU A 282 30.61 -29.80 5.82
C LEU A 282 31.21 -29.84 4.42
N HIS A 283 30.92 -28.84 3.59
CA HIS A 283 31.48 -28.74 2.24
C HIS A 283 33.01 -28.61 2.28
N ALA A 284 33.54 -27.74 3.16
CA ALA A 284 34.98 -27.58 3.33
C ALA A 284 35.67 -28.88 3.76
N LEU A 285 35.03 -29.66 4.64
CA LEU A 285 35.50 -31.00 5.03
C LEU A 285 35.49 -31.96 3.84
N ASP A 286 34.38 -32.03 3.10
CA ASP A 286 34.17 -33.00 2.01
C ASP A 286 35.05 -32.74 0.79
N THR A 287 35.42 -31.48 0.56
CA THR A 287 36.32 -31.07 -0.53
C THR A 287 37.78 -30.97 -0.11
N GLY A 288 38.10 -31.22 1.17
CA GLY A 288 39.48 -31.19 1.67
C GLY A 288 40.11 -29.78 1.63
N VAL A 289 39.33 -28.74 1.87
CA VAL A 289 39.83 -27.36 1.95
C VAL A 289 40.76 -27.23 3.15
N GLU A 290 41.92 -26.60 2.95
CA GLU A 290 42.83 -26.16 4.00
C GLU A 290 43.18 -24.69 3.78
N ASN A 291 42.96 -23.83 4.77
CA ASN A 291 43.29 -22.40 4.69
C ASN A 291 43.55 -21.77 6.07
N HIS A 292 44.26 -20.64 6.08
CA HIS A 292 44.50 -19.82 7.27
C HIS A 292 44.24 -18.36 6.91
N PRO A 293 43.04 -17.83 7.18
CA PRO A 293 42.67 -16.47 6.79
C PRO A 293 43.57 -15.37 7.38
N ASP A 294 44.02 -14.41 6.56
CA ASP A 294 44.74 -13.21 7.03
C ASP A 294 43.75 -12.17 7.57
N ILE A 295 43.57 -12.16 8.90
CA ILE A 295 42.68 -11.23 9.58
C ILE A 295 43.19 -9.78 9.51
N ASP A 296 44.50 -9.56 9.42
CA ASP A 296 45.06 -8.20 9.37
C ASP A 296 44.80 -7.53 8.01
N ALA A 297 44.48 -8.31 6.97
CA ALA A 297 43.99 -7.79 5.68
C ALA A 297 42.65 -7.05 5.82
N LEU A 298 41.76 -7.47 6.73
CA LEU A 298 40.50 -6.76 7.01
C LEU A 298 40.75 -5.38 7.65
N LYS A 299 41.76 -5.25 8.52
CA LYS A 299 42.09 -3.99 9.21
C LYS A 299 42.71 -2.94 8.30
N LYS A 300 43.41 -3.35 7.22
CA LYS A 300 44.12 -2.45 6.30
C LYS A 300 43.22 -1.71 5.31
N SER A 301 41.91 -1.98 5.30
CA SER A 301 40.95 -1.47 4.30
C SER A 301 40.40 -0.06 4.59
N GLU A 302 40.87 0.65 5.62
CA GLU A 302 40.47 2.04 5.92
C GLU A 302 41.11 3.05 4.95
N SER A 303 40.66 3.09 3.69
CA SER A 303 40.73 4.28 2.81
C SER A 303 40.28 3.91 1.39
N LEU A 304 38.97 3.83 1.17
CA LEU A 304 38.40 3.92 -0.18
C LEU A 304 37.77 5.30 -0.40
N ALA A 305 38.60 6.35 -0.25
CA ALA A 305 38.24 7.74 -0.54
C ALA A 305 38.04 8.04 -2.05
N ASN A 306 38.20 7.05 -2.94
CA ASN A 306 38.22 7.25 -4.40
C ASN A 306 37.16 6.43 -5.15
N LEU A 307 36.01 6.12 -4.54
CA LEU A 307 34.85 5.73 -5.34
C LEU A 307 34.31 6.97 -6.06
N ALA A 308 34.37 6.97 -7.40
CA ALA A 308 33.77 8.00 -8.24
C ALA A 308 32.23 7.89 -8.19
N LEU A 309 31.65 8.37 -7.08
CA LEU A 309 30.20 8.42 -6.90
C LEU A 309 29.65 9.74 -7.42
N PRO A 310 28.45 9.74 -8.03
CA PRO A 310 27.78 10.97 -8.41
C PRO A 310 27.42 11.77 -7.14
N THR A 311 27.84 13.03 -7.09
CA THR A 311 27.59 13.94 -5.95
C THR A 311 26.60 15.05 -6.33
N ALA A 312 25.92 15.61 -5.33
CA ALA A 312 25.07 16.80 -5.43
C ALA A 312 25.77 18.04 -4.85
N ALA A 313 25.15 19.21 -4.99
CA ALA A 313 25.64 20.45 -4.39
C ALA A 313 25.55 20.39 -2.85
N ARG A 314 26.40 21.16 -2.17
CA ARG A 314 26.33 21.31 -0.72
C ARG A 314 24.99 21.91 -0.31
N LEU A 315 24.40 21.39 0.77
CA LEU A 315 23.16 21.92 1.34
C LEU A 315 23.44 23.23 2.08
N GLU A 316 22.79 24.32 1.64
CA GLU A 316 22.85 25.64 2.24
C GLU A 316 21.54 26.40 2.01
N LEU A 317 21.15 27.25 2.97
CA LEU A 317 19.99 28.16 2.84
C LEU A 317 20.50 29.55 2.46
N LYS A 318 20.08 30.06 1.31
CA LYS A 318 20.47 31.38 0.78
C LYS A 318 19.31 32.37 0.80
N GLU A 319 18.13 31.91 0.37
CA GLU A 319 16.95 32.74 0.15
C GLU A 319 15.84 32.47 1.16
N THR A 320 15.72 31.22 1.64
CA THR A 320 14.66 30.84 2.58
C THR A 320 14.96 31.34 3.99
N VAL A 321 14.07 32.17 4.53
CA VAL A 321 14.11 32.54 5.95
C VAL A 321 13.58 31.38 6.77
N PHE A 322 14.42 30.81 7.64
CA PHE A 322 14.05 29.71 8.53
C PHE A 322 13.89 30.22 9.97
N PRO A 323 12.72 30.09 10.60
CA PRO A 323 12.56 30.46 12.00
C PRO A 323 13.43 29.61 12.93
N GLU A 324 14.28 30.24 13.75
CA GLU A 324 15.20 29.55 14.66
C GLU A 324 14.49 28.81 15.80
N ASP A 325 13.36 29.35 16.24
CA ASP A 325 12.47 28.69 17.20
C ASP A 325 11.07 28.55 16.63
N ASN A 326 10.30 27.70 17.30
CA ASN A 326 8.91 27.48 16.96
C ASN A 326 7.98 27.73 18.17
N GLU A 327 8.42 28.50 19.17
CA GLU A 327 7.68 28.72 20.41
C GLU A 327 6.59 29.78 20.26
N VAL A 328 5.43 29.56 20.88
CA VAL A 328 4.39 30.58 21.00
C VAL A 328 4.83 31.61 22.02
N SER A 329 4.66 32.90 21.70
CA SER A 329 5.01 34.00 22.60
C SER A 329 4.20 33.88 23.90
N LYS A 330 4.88 33.76 25.05
CA LYS A 330 4.24 33.66 26.37
C LYS A 330 3.61 35.00 26.76
N ARG A 331 2.35 35.22 26.39
CA ARG A 331 1.55 36.37 26.82
C ARG A 331 0.86 36.02 28.16
N MET A 332 0.92 36.91 29.15
CA MET A 332 0.13 36.75 30.38
C MET A 332 -1.36 36.92 30.04
N LEU A 333 -2.12 35.82 30.09
CA LEU A 333 -3.58 35.85 30.00
C LEU A 333 -4.15 36.34 31.34
N THR A 334 -4.62 37.58 31.39
CA THR A 334 -5.12 38.23 32.63
C THR A 334 -6.63 38.15 32.80
N SER A 335 -7.37 37.79 31.75
CA SER A 335 -8.83 37.62 31.73
C SER A 335 -9.22 36.37 30.95
N ARG A 336 -10.46 35.89 31.11
CA ARG A 336 -10.99 34.74 30.35
C ARG A 336 -11.11 35.12 28.87
N MET A 337 -10.14 34.68 28.07
CA MET A 337 -10.02 35.05 26.65
C MET A 337 -10.89 34.14 25.77
N PRO A 338 -11.74 34.70 24.88
CA PRO A 338 -12.47 33.90 23.89
C PRO A 338 -11.51 33.32 22.85
N VAL A 339 -11.65 32.01 22.58
CA VAL A 339 -10.73 31.26 21.71
C VAL A 339 -11.45 30.22 20.86
N TYR A 340 -10.86 29.88 19.73
CA TYR A 340 -11.24 28.76 18.88
C TYR A 340 -10.19 27.66 18.95
N LEU A 341 -10.62 26.40 19.06
CA LEU A 341 -9.73 25.25 19.11
C LEU A 341 -9.81 24.48 17.80
N GLY A 342 -8.71 24.45 17.06
CA GLY A 342 -8.53 23.55 15.93
C GLY A 342 -7.72 22.33 16.35
N ILE A 343 -8.13 21.14 15.90
CA ILE A 343 -7.38 19.90 16.14
C ILE A 343 -7.17 19.20 14.79
N ASP A 344 -5.91 18.95 14.43
CA ASP A 344 -5.51 18.17 13.27
C ASP A 344 -5.11 16.77 13.71
N ILE A 345 -5.95 15.79 13.37
CA ILE A 345 -5.78 14.38 13.73
C ILE A 345 -5.22 13.63 12.52
N GLY A 346 -3.91 13.75 12.35
CA GLY A 346 -3.16 12.99 11.35
C GLY A 346 -3.05 11.50 11.71
N SER A 347 -2.58 10.70 10.75
CA SER A 347 -2.39 9.26 10.93
C SER A 347 -1.23 8.93 11.88
N THR A 348 -0.19 9.78 11.88
CA THR A 348 1.02 9.65 12.73
C THR A 348 1.05 10.61 13.91
N THR A 349 0.42 11.78 13.76
CA THR A 349 0.56 12.89 14.72
C THR A 349 -0.77 13.61 14.89
N THR A 350 -1.09 13.95 16.14
CA THR A 350 -2.24 14.74 16.52
C THR A 350 -1.74 16.09 17.01
N LYS A 351 -2.31 17.17 16.49
CA LYS A 351 -1.93 18.54 16.83
C LYS A 351 -3.14 19.37 17.20
N TYR A 352 -2.95 20.40 18.00
CA TYR A 352 -3.95 21.45 18.13
C TYR A 352 -3.33 22.84 18.03
N ALA A 353 -4.15 23.80 17.62
CA ALA A 353 -3.88 25.22 17.69
C ALA A 353 -5.05 25.89 18.43
N LEU A 354 -4.74 26.62 19.49
CA LEU A 354 -5.67 27.46 20.21
C LEU A 354 -5.48 28.89 19.72
N MET A 355 -6.54 29.45 19.14
CA MET A 355 -6.50 30.71 18.40
C MET A 355 -7.39 31.75 19.08
N SER A 356 -6.90 32.98 19.26
CA SER A 356 -7.71 34.11 19.73
C SER A 356 -8.68 34.60 18.65
N GLU A 357 -9.60 35.52 19.00
CA GLU A 357 -10.46 36.17 18.00
C GLU A 357 -9.67 36.98 16.96
N ASP A 358 -8.51 37.51 17.35
CA ASP A 358 -7.58 38.24 16.48
C ASP A 358 -6.69 37.31 15.62
N ARG A 359 -7.01 36.01 15.59
CA ARG A 359 -6.30 34.98 14.82
C ARG A 359 -4.84 34.76 15.22
N GLU A 360 -4.46 35.15 16.44
CA GLU A 360 -3.16 34.81 17.02
C GLU A 360 -3.20 33.39 17.62
N ILE A 361 -2.17 32.57 17.38
CA ILE A 361 -2.00 31.29 18.08
C ILE A 361 -1.49 31.58 19.49
N ILE A 362 -2.28 31.25 20.50
CA ILE A 362 -1.94 31.51 21.91
C ILE A 362 -1.40 30.27 22.63
N HIS A 363 -1.74 29.09 22.12
CA HIS A 363 -1.26 27.81 22.64
C HIS A 363 -1.33 26.76 21.54
N LYS A 364 -0.44 25.78 21.58
CA LYS A 364 -0.41 24.68 20.62
C LYS A 364 0.27 23.46 21.21
N SER A 365 0.03 22.32 20.60
CA SER A 365 0.77 21.10 20.88
C SER A 365 0.85 20.22 19.64
N TYR A 366 1.94 19.47 19.53
CA TYR A 366 2.22 18.51 18.48
C TYR A 366 2.71 17.23 19.15
N VAL A 367 1.97 16.13 18.99
CA VAL A 367 2.30 14.84 19.61
C VAL A 367 2.04 13.69 18.65
N HIS A 368 2.65 12.53 18.91
CA HIS A 368 2.38 11.31 18.15
C HIS A 368 0.98 10.76 18.47
N THR A 369 0.24 10.37 17.42
CA THR A 369 -1.11 9.78 17.56
C THR A 369 -1.06 8.37 18.12
N GLN A 370 0.03 7.62 17.87
CA GLN A 370 0.26 6.25 18.35
C GLN A 370 -0.91 5.28 18.04
N GLY A 371 -1.66 5.52 16.95
CA GLY A 371 -2.84 4.73 16.62
C GLY A 371 -4.03 4.89 17.58
N LYS A 372 -3.95 5.84 18.52
CA LYS A 372 -4.93 6.06 19.60
C LYS A 372 -5.48 7.49 19.56
N PRO A 373 -6.19 7.88 18.48
CA PRO A 373 -6.55 9.29 18.23
C PRO A 373 -7.34 9.94 19.37
N ILE A 374 -8.22 9.20 20.06
CA ILE A 374 -9.05 9.75 21.14
C ILE A 374 -8.26 9.89 22.43
N GLU A 375 -7.50 8.86 22.83
CA GLU A 375 -6.68 8.91 24.06
C GLU A 375 -5.66 10.05 23.98
N VAL A 376 -5.03 10.20 22.81
CA VAL A 376 -4.10 11.31 22.55
C VAL A 376 -4.84 12.64 22.58
N THR A 377 -6.02 12.73 21.98
CA THR A 377 -6.84 13.95 22.09
C THR A 377 -7.19 14.27 23.55
N GLN A 378 -7.58 13.29 24.37
CA GLN A 378 -7.84 13.49 25.80
C GLN A 378 -6.60 14.00 26.53
N LYS A 379 -5.40 13.46 26.22
CA LYS A 379 -4.13 13.96 26.77
C LYS A 379 -3.91 15.43 26.41
N LEU A 380 -4.13 15.79 25.14
CA LEU A 380 -4.00 17.17 24.68
C LEU A 380 -5.02 18.11 25.34
N LEU A 381 -6.26 17.66 25.54
CA LEU A 381 -7.26 18.45 26.27
C LEU A 381 -6.90 18.65 27.74
N ARG A 382 -6.27 17.65 28.39
CA ARG A 382 -5.73 17.81 29.76
C ARG A 382 -4.64 18.87 29.78
N THR A 383 -3.73 18.87 28.80
CA THR A 383 -2.72 19.93 28.66
C THR A 383 -3.36 21.30 28.55
N ILE A 384 -4.40 21.47 27.72
CA ILE A 384 -5.13 22.74 27.61
C ILE A 384 -5.73 23.14 28.95
N ARG A 385 -6.43 22.22 29.63
CA ARG A 385 -7.05 22.48 30.93
C ARG A 385 -6.01 22.92 31.97
N ASP A 386 -4.93 22.16 32.09
CA ASP A 386 -3.93 22.34 33.15
C ASP A 386 -3.07 23.60 32.91
N GLU A 387 -2.78 23.94 31.66
CA GLU A 387 -1.90 25.07 31.35
C GLU A 387 -2.67 26.39 31.15
N VAL A 388 -3.86 26.38 30.54
CA VAL A 388 -4.58 27.61 30.15
C VAL A 388 -6.08 27.60 30.44
N GLY A 389 -6.66 26.50 30.90
CA GLY A 389 -8.11 26.27 30.98
C GLY A 389 -8.91 27.35 31.71
N ASP A 390 -8.45 27.79 32.88
CA ASP A 390 -9.14 28.82 33.68
C ASP A 390 -9.09 30.22 33.05
N ARG A 391 -8.22 30.41 32.06
CA ARG A 391 -7.92 31.70 31.43
C ARG A 391 -8.53 31.83 30.04
N ILE A 392 -9.28 30.83 29.58
CA ILE A 392 -9.87 30.80 28.24
C ILE A 392 -11.36 30.44 28.25
N GLU A 393 -12.05 30.79 27.18
CA GLU A 393 -13.40 30.36 26.85
C GLU A 393 -13.41 29.82 25.41
N ILE A 394 -13.64 28.51 25.26
CA ILE A 394 -13.66 27.88 23.94
C ILE A 394 -15.01 28.17 23.27
N LEU A 395 -15.00 29.08 22.29
CA LEU A 395 -16.17 29.46 21.49
C LEU A 395 -16.53 28.41 20.44
N GLY A 396 -15.63 27.48 20.13
CA GLY A 396 -15.93 26.35 19.26
C GLY A 396 -14.71 25.48 18.97
N VAL A 397 -14.99 24.25 18.52
CA VAL A 397 -13.98 23.25 18.17
C VAL A 397 -14.12 22.81 16.72
N ALA A 398 -13.01 22.82 15.99
CA ALA A 398 -12.91 22.31 14.63
C ALA A 398 -11.96 21.10 14.58
N THR A 399 -12.29 20.08 13.81
CA THR A 399 -11.41 18.92 13.57
C THR A 399 -11.05 18.76 12.09
N THR A 400 -9.79 18.40 11.83
CA THR A 400 -9.26 18.09 10.50
C THR A 400 -8.28 16.90 10.53
N GLY A 401 -7.71 16.54 9.39
CA GLY A 401 -6.84 15.36 9.22
C GLY A 401 -7.61 14.05 9.04
N SER A 402 -6.88 12.95 8.93
CA SER A 402 -7.44 11.61 8.65
C SER A 402 -8.38 11.06 9.75
N GLY A 403 -8.19 11.45 11.01
CA GLY A 403 -9.01 11.04 12.16
C GLY A 403 -10.12 12.03 12.54
N ARG A 404 -10.36 13.06 11.70
CA ARG A 404 -11.27 14.18 11.99
C ARG A 404 -12.69 13.78 12.38
N ASN A 405 -13.23 12.74 11.75
CA ASN A 405 -14.60 12.28 11.98
C ASN A 405 -14.72 11.59 13.36
N VAL A 406 -13.77 10.71 13.66
CA VAL A 406 -13.68 9.97 14.94
C VAL A 406 -13.61 10.95 16.11
N VAL A 407 -12.65 11.88 16.06
CA VAL A 407 -12.44 12.86 17.12
C VAL A 407 -13.52 13.95 17.10
N GLY A 408 -14.02 14.33 15.93
CA GLY A 408 -15.11 15.28 15.79
C GLY A 408 -16.39 14.80 16.46
N ASP A 409 -16.74 13.52 16.31
CA ASP A 409 -17.89 12.92 17.00
C ASP A 409 -17.69 12.86 18.52
N PHE A 410 -16.50 12.40 18.92
CA PHE A 410 -16.09 12.31 20.32
C PHE A 410 -16.19 13.66 21.04
N LEU A 411 -15.73 14.75 20.42
CA LEU A 411 -15.77 16.11 20.99
C LEU A 411 -17.11 16.82 20.77
N ASN A 412 -17.92 16.34 19.82
CA ASN A 412 -19.04 17.08 19.25
C ASN A 412 -18.59 18.40 18.58
N ALA A 413 -17.56 18.31 17.74
CA ALA A 413 -16.98 19.45 17.03
C ALA A 413 -18.04 20.22 16.21
N ASP A 414 -17.91 21.55 16.21
CA ASP A 414 -18.76 22.50 15.49
C ASP A 414 -18.51 22.47 13.98
N LEU A 415 -17.29 22.11 13.58
CA LEU A 415 -16.87 21.97 12.19
C LEU A 415 -15.93 20.77 12.05
N ILE A 416 -16.20 19.95 11.05
CA ILE A 416 -15.30 18.90 10.59
C ILE A 416 -14.96 19.25 9.14
N ILE A 417 -13.67 19.44 8.84
CA ILE A 417 -13.21 19.91 7.53
C ILE A 417 -12.00 19.08 7.07
N ASP A 418 -11.88 18.85 5.76
CA ASP A 418 -10.73 18.15 5.20
C ASP A 418 -9.42 18.95 5.39
N GLU A 419 -8.30 18.23 5.34
CA GLU A 419 -6.98 18.80 5.62
C GLU A 419 -6.46 19.70 4.49
N ILE A 420 -6.85 19.47 3.23
CA ILE A 420 -6.43 20.28 2.08
C ILE A 420 -6.99 21.69 2.24
N THR A 421 -8.29 21.80 2.51
CA THR A 421 -8.96 23.07 2.73
C THR A 421 -8.44 23.79 3.98
N ALA A 422 -8.21 23.05 5.07
CA ALA A 422 -7.66 23.61 6.29
C ALA A 422 -6.23 24.17 6.08
N HIS A 423 -5.33 23.40 5.47
CA HIS A 423 -3.97 23.86 5.18
C HIS A 423 -3.96 25.07 4.24
N ALA A 424 -4.78 25.07 3.18
CA ALA A 424 -4.88 26.19 2.26
C ALA A 424 -5.36 27.47 2.96
N ARG A 425 -6.42 27.37 3.77
CA ARG A 425 -6.93 28.53 4.52
C ARG A 425 -5.90 29.08 5.49
N GLY A 426 -5.19 28.21 6.21
CA GLY A 426 -4.11 28.61 7.12
C GLY A 426 -2.94 29.29 6.39
N ALA A 427 -2.56 28.79 5.21
CA ALA A 427 -1.47 29.36 4.42
C ALA A 427 -1.82 30.77 3.89
N VAL A 428 -3.04 30.96 3.39
CA VAL A 428 -3.53 32.25 2.89
C VAL A 428 -3.61 33.29 4.01
N GLU A 429 -3.90 32.88 5.25
CA GLU A 429 -3.90 33.79 6.40
C GLU A 429 -2.50 34.35 6.69
N ILE A 430 -1.49 33.50 6.56
CA ILE A 430 -0.09 33.88 6.82
C ILE A 430 0.44 34.79 5.71
N ASP A 431 0.19 34.41 4.45
CA ASP A 431 0.63 35.17 3.28
C ASP A 431 -0.37 34.94 2.14
N ALA A 432 -1.14 35.98 1.81
CA ALA A 432 -2.16 35.92 0.76
C ALA A 432 -1.57 35.73 -0.67
N SER A 433 -0.25 35.89 -0.83
CA SER A 433 0.44 35.65 -2.11
C SER A 433 0.82 34.19 -2.35
N ILE A 434 0.62 33.31 -1.35
CA ILE A 434 0.91 31.88 -1.46
C ILE A 434 0.01 31.25 -2.52
N ASP A 435 0.63 30.66 -3.53
CA ASP A 435 -0.04 30.01 -4.64
C ASP A 435 0.28 28.51 -4.73
N THR A 436 1.23 28.02 -3.94
CA THR A 436 1.56 26.58 -3.89
C THR A 436 1.95 26.16 -2.48
N ILE A 437 1.40 25.05 -2.02
CA ILE A 437 1.79 24.39 -0.77
C ILE A 437 2.43 23.05 -1.11
N PHE A 438 3.63 22.85 -0.59
CA PHE A 438 4.22 21.54 -0.43
C PHE A 438 4.03 21.09 1.01
N GLU A 439 3.37 19.97 1.24
CA GLU A 439 3.21 19.38 2.56
C GLU A 439 3.77 17.96 2.53
N ILE A 440 4.76 17.69 3.37
CA ILE A 440 5.29 16.32 3.55
C ILE A 440 4.90 15.89 4.97
N GLY A 441 3.89 15.04 5.06
CA GLY A 441 3.41 14.49 6.31
C GLY A 441 4.23 13.30 6.79
N GLY A 442 3.69 12.60 7.79
CA GLY A 442 4.30 11.38 8.30
C GLY A 442 4.09 10.16 7.40
N GLN A 443 2.91 9.98 6.80
CA GLN A 443 2.58 8.85 5.90
C GLN A 443 2.21 9.28 4.48
N ASP A 444 1.79 10.52 4.32
CA ASP A 444 1.34 11.06 3.06
C ASP A 444 2.07 12.36 2.75
N SER A 445 1.98 12.76 1.51
CA SER A 445 2.58 13.98 1.00
C SER A 445 1.62 14.59 0.01
N LYS A 446 1.47 15.90 0.09
CA LYS A 446 0.42 16.63 -0.58
C LYS A 446 0.99 17.81 -1.31
N TYR A 447 0.42 18.04 -2.48
CA TYR A 447 0.60 19.24 -3.27
C TYR A 447 -0.74 19.96 -3.31
N ILE A 448 -0.74 21.28 -3.11
CA ILE A 448 -1.94 22.11 -3.21
C ILE A 448 -1.60 23.35 -4.01
N TYR A 449 -2.37 23.61 -5.07
CA TYR A 449 -2.35 24.86 -5.81
C TYR A 449 -3.49 25.75 -5.36
N ILE A 450 -3.16 26.98 -5.00
CA ILE A 450 -4.12 27.97 -4.50
C ILE A 450 -4.29 29.07 -5.53
N ALA A 451 -5.55 29.44 -5.78
CA ALA A 451 -5.85 30.68 -6.48
C ALA A 451 -7.10 31.33 -5.88
N ASN A 452 -7.11 32.66 -5.84
CA ASN A 452 -8.17 33.46 -5.22
C ASN A 452 -8.47 33.03 -3.77
N ALA A 453 -7.44 32.71 -2.97
CA ALA A 453 -7.55 32.22 -1.60
C ALA A 453 -8.16 30.81 -1.42
N TYR A 454 -8.45 30.08 -2.50
CA TYR A 454 -9.05 28.74 -2.44
C TYR A 454 -8.19 27.67 -3.14
N PRO A 455 -8.22 26.41 -2.68
CA PRO A 455 -7.65 25.30 -3.44
C PRO A 455 -8.33 25.16 -4.80
N LEU A 456 -7.53 25.14 -5.88
CA LEU A 456 -8.01 24.85 -7.24
C LEU A 456 -7.49 23.53 -7.81
N ASP A 457 -6.32 23.08 -7.36
CA ASP A 457 -5.77 21.77 -7.71
C ASP A 457 -5.07 21.19 -6.49
N PHE A 458 -5.07 19.87 -6.40
CA PHE A 458 -4.34 19.16 -5.37
C PHE A 458 -3.90 17.79 -5.90
N ASP A 459 -2.82 17.28 -5.32
CA ASP A 459 -2.49 15.86 -5.46
C ASP A 459 -1.94 15.33 -4.16
N MET A 460 -2.03 14.01 -4.00
CA MET A 460 -1.44 13.30 -2.88
C MET A 460 -0.71 12.07 -3.42
N ASN A 461 0.32 11.61 -2.71
CA ASN A 461 0.91 10.32 -3.00
C ASN A 461 -0.19 9.23 -3.03
N LYS A 462 -0.30 8.51 -4.16
CA LYS A 462 -1.46 7.66 -4.48
C LYS A 462 -1.71 6.58 -3.41
N VAL A 463 -0.70 5.73 -3.16
CA VAL A 463 -0.79 4.65 -2.16
C VAL A 463 0.52 4.46 -1.37
N CYS A 464 1.65 5.01 -1.83
CA CYS A 464 2.98 4.73 -1.28
C CYS A 464 3.47 5.87 -0.38
N ALA A 465 3.74 5.60 0.90
CA ALA A 465 4.36 6.52 1.86
C ALA A 465 5.89 6.71 1.66
N ALA A 466 6.43 6.37 0.50
CA ALA A 466 7.83 6.59 0.20
C ALA A 466 8.16 8.10 0.17
N GLY A 467 9.31 8.48 0.72
CA GLY A 467 9.72 9.89 0.76
C GLY A 467 9.00 10.76 1.80
N THR A 468 8.36 10.17 2.81
CA THR A 468 7.62 10.89 3.86
C THR A 468 8.45 11.09 5.13
N GLY A 469 7.97 11.92 6.06
CA GLY A 469 8.67 12.18 7.33
C GLY A 469 8.88 10.95 8.21
N SER A 470 8.03 9.92 8.12
CA SER A 470 8.24 8.69 8.88
C SER A 470 9.45 7.89 8.41
N PHE A 471 9.78 7.97 7.12
CA PHE A 471 10.98 7.34 6.57
C PHE A 471 12.27 8.02 7.07
N LEU A 472 12.28 9.35 7.14
CA LEU A 472 13.40 10.10 7.75
C LEU A 472 13.62 9.68 9.20
N HIS A 473 12.54 9.57 9.97
CA HIS A 473 12.61 9.20 11.37
C HIS A 473 13.12 7.75 11.55
N GLU A 474 12.63 6.80 10.75
CA GLU A 474 13.08 5.40 10.77
C GLU A 474 14.57 5.27 10.44
N LEU A 475 15.04 5.98 9.42
CA LEU A 475 16.46 5.97 9.07
C LEU A 475 17.32 6.68 10.12
N ALA A 476 16.89 7.83 10.64
CA ALA A 476 17.61 8.53 11.71
C ALA A 476 17.82 7.60 12.91
N ASN A 477 16.75 6.93 13.36
CA ASN A 477 16.82 5.95 14.45
C ASN A 477 17.75 4.78 14.12
N LYS A 478 17.68 4.22 12.91
CA LYS A 478 18.57 3.12 12.48
C LYS A 478 20.06 3.48 12.55
N TYR A 479 20.39 4.74 12.28
CA TYR A 479 21.76 5.25 12.34
C TYR A 479 22.12 5.90 13.69
N GLY A 480 21.25 5.78 14.70
CA GLY A 480 21.43 6.40 16.02
C GLY A 480 21.58 7.91 15.95
N ILE A 481 20.81 8.58 15.08
CA ILE A 481 20.79 10.03 14.90
C ILE A 481 19.47 10.55 15.46
N ASN A 482 19.52 11.58 16.29
CA ASN A 482 18.31 12.30 16.66
C ASN A 482 17.75 13.08 15.46
N ILE A 483 16.52 12.77 15.07
CA ILE A 483 15.85 13.45 13.95
C ILE A 483 15.68 14.97 14.20
N VAL A 484 15.59 15.38 15.47
CA VAL A 484 15.49 16.76 15.91
C VAL A 484 16.89 17.31 16.21
N GLY A 485 17.29 18.36 15.49
CA GLY A 485 18.59 19.03 15.68
C GLY A 485 19.76 18.30 15.02
N GLU A 486 20.13 17.11 15.51
CA GLU A 486 21.36 16.42 15.09
C GLU A 486 21.35 16.06 13.59
N PHE A 487 20.25 15.53 13.07
CA PHE A 487 20.15 15.12 11.66
C PHE A 487 20.46 16.27 10.69
N GLN A 488 19.89 17.45 10.93
CA GLN A 488 20.12 18.61 10.04
C GLN A 488 21.55 19.12 10.14
N GLU A 489 22.18 19.08 11.32
CA GLU A 489 23.57 19.49 11.51
C GLU A 489 24.51 18.57 10.72
N ILE A 490 24.29 17.26 10.80
CA ILE A 490 25.03 16.27 10.03
C ILE A 490 24.85 16.53 8.53
N ALA A 491 23.61 16.71 8.05
CA ALA A 491 23.31 16.95 6.64
C ALA A 491 24.02 18.22 6.11
N LEU A 492 23.93 19.34 6.84
CA LEU A 492 24.50 20.64 6.43
C LEU A 492 26.04 20.68 6.52
N SER A 493 26.65 19.75 7.27
CA SER A 493 28.11 19.60 7.37
C SER A 493 28.75 18.87 6.18
N SER A 494 27.94 18.25 5.31
CA SER A 494 28.44 17.55 4.12
C SER A 494 28.96 18.56 3.08
N GLU A 495 30.14 18.26 2.54
CA GLU A 495 30.71 19.03 1.43
C GLU A 495 30.44 18.38 0.08
N ARG A 496 30.19 17.05 0.07
CA ARG A 496 30.01 16.25 -1.14
C ARG A 496 28.86 15.25 -0.96
N PRO A 497 27.60 15.72 -0.85
CA PRO A 497 26.44 14.84 -0.72
C PRO A 497 26.38 13.80 -1.84
N VAL A 498 26.13 12.53 -1.51
CA VAL A 498 26.01 11.48 -2.53
C VAL A 498 24.62 11.49 -3.17
N LYS A 499 24.52 11.27 -4.48
CA LYS A 499 23.22 11.08 -5.14
C LYS A 499 22.71 9.67 -4.89
N LEU A 500 21.62 9.55 -4.14
CA LEU A 500 20.89 8.30 -3.93
C LEU A 500 19.78 8.14 -4.98
N ALA A 501 19.31 6.92 -5.22
CA ALA A 501 18.17 6.69 -6.12
C ALA A 501 16.86 7.30 -5.57
N GLU A 502 16.11 8.00 -6.43
CA GLU A 502 14.86 8.71 -6.09
C GLU A 502 13.59 7.84 -6.21
N ARG A 503 13.71 6.52 -5.96
CA ARG A 503 12.65 5.53 -6.24
C ARG A 503 11.72 5.25 -5.04
N CYS A 504 11.95 4.14 -4.37
CA CYS A 504 11.19 3.67 -3.19
C CYS A 504 12.14 3.73 -1.99
N THR A 505 11.58 3.90 -0.80
CA THR A 505 12.34 3.92 0.46
C THR A 505 13.19 2.68 0.66
N VAL A 506 12.72 1.50 0.21
CA VAL A 506 13.49 0.25 0.25
C VAL A 506 14.77 0.38 -0.58
N PHE A 507 14.69 0.92 -1.80
CA PHE A 507 15.87 1.10 -2.65
C PHE A 507 16.79 2.22 -2.13
N MET A 508 16.22 3.30 -1.60
CA MET A 508 17.01 4.35 -0.94
C MET A 508 17.79 3.79 0.25
N GLU A 509 17.16 2.92 1.05
CA GLU A 509 17.81 2.23 2.17
C GLU A 509 18.90 1.27 1.69
N SER A 510 18.64 0.49 0.63
CA SER A 510 19.66 -0.37 0.01
C SER A 510 20.87 0.42 -0.48
N ASP A 511 20.64 1.58 -1.13
CA ASP A 511 21.73 2.47 -1.57
C ASP A 511 22.52 3.00 -0.37
N LEU A 512 21.84 3.44 0.69
CA LEU A 512 22.48 3.91 1.92
C LEU A 512 23.37 2.82 2.53
N VAL A 513 22.86 1.61 2.67
CA VAL A 513 23.63 0.47 3.21
C VAL A 513 24.82 0.15 2.30
N SER A 514 24.60 0.06 0.99
CA SER A 514 25.67 -0.25 0.02
C SER A 514 26.77 0.82 0.02
N TYR A 515 26.42 2.10 0.06
CA TYR A 515 27.40 3.19 0.08
C TYR A 515 28.09 3.33 1.42
N HIS A 516 27.39 3.09 2.53
CA HIS A 516 28.01 3.03 3.85
C HIS A 516 29.06 1.91 3.92
N GLN A 517 28.73 0.72 3.41
CA GLN A 517 29.67 -0.42 3.30
C GLN A 517 30.88 -0.13 2.40
N LYS A 518 30.73 0.77 1.43
CA LYS A 518 31.82 1.23 0.56
C LYS A 518 32.68 2.34 1.19
N GLY A 519 32.41 2.71 2.45
CA GLY A 519 33.18 3.71 3.19
C GLY A 519 32.74 5.16 2.96
N VAL A 520 31.56 5.40 2.36
CA VAL A 520 31.02 6.77 2.23
C VAL A 520 30.67 7.32 3.61
N SER A 521 31.07 8.57 3.85
CA SER A 521 30.89 9.21 5.14
C SER A 521 29.40 9.39 5.50
N LYS A 522 29.07 9.26 6.79
CA LYS A 522 27.70 9.42 7.31
C LYS A 522 27.10 10.77 6.91
N LYS A 523 27.87 11.87 6.95
CA LYS A 523 27.41 13.20 6.55
C LYS A 523 26.97 13.27 5.09
N ASP A 524 27.73 12.65 4.18
CA ASP A 524 27.42 12.67 2.75
C ASP A 524 26.18 11.82 2.41
N LEU A 525 25.99 10.71 3.13
CA LEU A 525 24.80 9.86 3.03
C LEU A 525 23.53 10.58 3.50
N ILE A 526 23.60 11.23 4.66
CA ILE A 526 22.46 11.95 5.26
C ILE A 526 22.09 13.20 4.43
N ALA A 527 23.07 13.91 3.88
CA ALA A 527 22.81 14.99 2.94
C ALA A 527 22.20 14.48 1.62
N GLY A 528 22.70 13.36 1.11
CA GLY A 528 22.13 12.68 -0.07
C GLY A 528 20.67 12.26 0.13
N LEU A 529 20.32 11.84 1.34
CA LEU A 529 18.95 11.48 1.72
C LEU A 529 17.98 12.67 1.66
N CYS A 530 18.44 13.87 2.03
CA CYS A 530 17.63 15.10 1.91
C CYS A 530 17.24 15.35 0.44
N TYR A 531 18.21 15.27 -0.48
CA TYR A 531 17.95 15.39 -1.92
C TYR A 531 17.02 14.29 -2.44
N ALA A 532 17.25 13.03 -2.05
CA ALA A 532 16.45 11.90 -2.51
C ALA A 532 14.97 12.06 -2.17
N ILE A 533 14.65 12.62 -1.00
CA ILE A 533 13.27 12.90 -0.57
C ILE A 533 12.63 14.02 -1.39
N VAL A 534 13.37 15.11 -1.62
CA VAL A 534 12.89 16.24 -2.42
C VAL A 534 12.59 15.81 -3.86
N HIS A 535 13.52 15.10 -4.50
CA HIS A 535 13.31 14.58 -5.85
C HIS A 535 12.16 13.59 -5.91
N ASN A 536 12.04 12.71 -4.91
CA ASN A 536 10.93 11.77 -4.84
C ASN A 536 9.59 12.50 -4.75
N TYR A 537 9.47 13.50 -3.86
CA TYR A 537 8.27 14.31 -3.71
C TYR A 537 7.90 15.05 -5.01
N LEU A 538 8.87 15.73 -5.63
CA LEU A 538 8.65 16.45 -6.89
C LEU A 538 8.24 15.53 -8.03
N ASN A 539 8.86 14.35 -8.15
CA ASN A 539 8.56 13.43 -9.24
C ASN A 539 7.26 12.64 -9.03
N ARG A 540 6.93 12.27 -7.78
CA ARG A 540 5.81 11.35 -7.47
C ARG A 540 4.53 12.05 -7.06
N VAL A 541 4.61 13.21 -6.41
CA VAL A 541 3.45 13.95 -5.92
C VAL A 541 3.16 15.14 -6.82
N VAL A 542 4.16 16.01 -7.06
CA VAL A 542 3.97 17.19 -7.90
C VAL A 542 3.85 16.80 -9.38
N GLY A 543 4.76 15.97 -9.86
CA GLY A 543 4.81 15.52 -11.25
C GLY A 543 4.94 16.70 -12.21
N LYS A 544 4.04 16.79 -13.21
CA LYS A 544 4.00 17.90 -14.19
C LYS A 544 3.10 19.07 -13.76
N ARG A 545 2.60 19.08 -12.52
CA ARG A 545 1.72 20.15 -12.05
C ARG A 545 2.45 21.48 -11.94
N LYS A 546 1.68 22.55 -12.02
CA LYS A 546 2.18 23.91 -11.98
C LYS A 546 2.74 24.24 -10.60
N ILE A 547 4.04 24.47 -10.47
CA ILE A 547 4.59 25.05 -9.24
C ILE A 547 4.49 26.57 -9.37
N GLY A 548 3.65 27.19 -8.53
CA GLY A 548 3.45 28.64 -8.48
C GLY A 548 4.71 29.41 -8.05
N LYS A 549 4.60 30.73 -7.91
CA LYS A 549 5.73 31.62 -7.58
C LYS A 549 6.09 31.59 -6.10
N ARG A 550 5.10 31.50 -5.21
CA ARG A 550 5.27 31.64 -3.76
C ARG A 550 4.90 30.32 -3.10
N VAL A 551 5.93 29.50 -2.89
CA VAL A 551 5.79 28.12 -2.39
C VAL A 551 5.93 28.09 -0.87
N MET A 552 4.91 27.61 -0.16
CA MET A 552 4.98 27.32 1.27
C MET A 552 5.33 25.85 1.50
N PHE A 553 6.28 25.58 2.40
CA PHE A 553 6.65 24.20 2.77
C PHE A 553 6.21 23.88 4.20
N LEU A 554 5.42 22.82 4.35
CA LEU A 554 4.72 22.38 5.55
C LEU A 554 4.99 20.91 5.88
N GLY A 555 4.51 20.50 7.06
CA GLY A 555 4.64 19.12 7.56
C GLY A 555 5.93 18.91 8.36
N GLY A 556 6.10 17.71 8.92
CA GLY A 556 7.21 17.39 9.83
C GLY A 556 8.61 17.69 9.25
N PRO A 557 8.94 17.24 8.02
CA PRO A 557 10.23 17.49 7.38
C PRO A 557 10.53 18.96 7.11
N SER A 558 9.54 19.86 7.10
CA SER A 558 9.79 21.31 7.03
C SER A 558 10.46 21.86 8.30
N LEU A 559 10.53 21.07 9.38
CA LEU A 559 11.29 21.39 10.60
C LEU A 559 12.79 21.10 10.44
N ASN A 560 13.22 20.43 9.37
CA ASN A 560 14.61 20.06 9.13
C ASN A 560 15.26 21.01 8.12
N LYS A 561 16.24 21.82 8.56
CA LYS A 561 16.94 22.80 7.70
C LYS A 561 17.60 22.14 6.47
N GLY A 562 18.09 20.91 6.57
CA GLY A 562 18.70 20.18 5.46
C GLY A 562 17.72 19.85 4.33
N VAL A 563 16.48 19.49 4.68
CA VAL A 563 15.42 19.22 3.68
C VAL A 563 14.95 20.53 3.02
N VAL A 564 14.85 21.61 3.78
CA VAL A 564 14.53 22.94 3.22
C VAL A 564 15.62 23.41 2.24
N ALA A 565 16.89 23.23 2.62
CA ALA A 565 18.04 23.58 1.75
C ALA A 565 18.04 22.75 0.46
N ALA A 566 17.69 21.46 0.54
CA ALA A 566 17.55 20.62 -0.65
C ALA A 566 16.42 21.09 -1.57
N PHE A 567 15.27 21.51 -1.02
CA PHE A 567 14.19 22.10 -1.82
C PHE A 567 14.62 23.41 -2.49
N GLU A 568 15.31 24.28 -1.76
CA GLU A 568 15.78 25.55 -2.28
C GLU A 568 16.76 25.36 -3.45
N ASP A 569 17.73 24.45 -3.30
CA ASP A 569 18.68 24.11 -4.35
C ASP A 569 17.99 23.52 -5.59
N VAL A 570 17.12 22.53 -5.39
CA VAL A 570 16.44 21.83 -6.49
C VAL A 570 15.45 22.74 -7.24
N LEU A 571 14.77 23.65 -6.53
CA LEU A 571 13.84 24.61 -7.16
C LEU A 571 14.54 25.85 -7.71
N GLY A 572 15.77 26.14 -7.28
CA GLY A 572 16.49 27.36 -7.60
C GLY A 572 15.83 28.63 -7.07
N ARG A 573 15.09 28.55 -5.95
CA ARG A 573 14.39 29.67 -5.32
C ARG A 573 14.02 29.39 -3.86
N GLY A 574 13.90 30.46 -3.06
CA GLY A 574 13.47 30.40 -1.67
C GLY A 574 12.02 29.92 -1.49
N LEU A 575 11.79 29.25 -0.35
CA LEU A 575 10.47 28.81 0.11
C LEU A 575 9.97 29.68 1.27
N VAL A 576 8.67 29.61 1.55
CA VAL A 576 8.06 30.17 2.75
C VAL A 576 7.93 29.07 3.80
N VAL A 577 8.64 29.22 4.91
CA VAL A 577 8.62 28.29 6.04
C VAL A 577 8.14 29.06 7.27
N PRO A 578 6.82 29.11 7.56
CA PRO A 578 6.31 29.98 8.61
C PRO A 578 6.60 29.44 10.01
N LYS A 579 6.51 30.35 11.00
CA LYS A 579 6.41 29.95 12.41
C LYS A 579 5.12 29.13 12.60
N HIS A 580 5.20 28.10 13.43
CA HIS A 580 4.10 27.20 13.82
C HIS A 580 3.51 26.36 12.68
N ARG A 581 4.28 26.16 11.60
CA ARG A 581 3.91 25.38 10.40
C ARG A 581 3.43 23.95 10.67
N GLU A 582 3.90 23.32 11.73
CA GLU A 582 3.54 21.95 12.12
C GLU A 582 2.11 21.83 12.66
N VAL A 583 1.47 22.94 13.05
CA VAL A 583 0.06 23.00 13.48
C VAL A 583 -0.83 23.76 12.51
N LEU A 584 -0.36 24.06 11.28
CA LEU A 584 -1.08 24.91 10.34
C LEU A 584 -2.43 24.35 9.94
N GLY A 585 -2.56 23.02 9.79
CA GLY A 585 -3.85 22.39 9.49
C GLY A 585 -4.87 22.65 10.61
N ALA A 586 -4.46 22.50 11.88
CA ALA A 586 -5.30 22.82 13.03
C ALA A 586 -5.67 24.32 13.06
N TYR A 587 -4.70 25.20 12.81
CA TYR A 587 -4.93 26.65 12.76
C TYR A 587 -5.93 27.04 11.67
N GLY A 588 -5.76 26.53 10.45
CA GLY A 588 -6.68 26.77 9.34
C GLY A 588 -8.09 26.24 9.62
N ALA A 589 -8.22 25.10 10.29
CA ALA A 589 -9.53 24.58 10.71
C ALA A 589 -10.21 25.51 11.75
N ALA A 590 -9.45 26.08 12.69
CA ALA A 590 -9.96 27.05 13.66
C ALA A 590 -10.44 28.35 12.97
N ILE A 591 -9.70 28.84 11.97
CA ILE A 591 -10.11 30.00 11.15
C ILE A 591 -11.40 29.72 10.40
N SER A 592 -11.47 28.57 9.70
CA SER A 592 -12.68 28.19 8.97
C SER A 592 -13.91 28.10 9.87
N LEU A 593 -13.74 27.63 11.11
CA LEU A 593 -14.80 27.62 12.12
C LEU A 593 -15.21 29.05 12.53
N GLN A 594 -14.25 29.92 12.82
CA GLN A 594 -14.52 31.30 13.16
C GLN A 594 -15.34 31.98 12.06
N GLU A 595 -14.90 31.87 10.80
CA GLU A 595 -15.57 32.45 9.64
C GLU A 595 -17.00 31.91 9.47
N LYS A 596 -17.18 30.59 9.60
CA LYS A 596 -18.50 29.96 9.56
C LYS A 596 -19.42 30.49 10.65
N LYS A 597 -18.95 30.62 11.89
CA LYS A 597 -19.78 31.17 12.98
C LYS A 597 -20.16 32.62 12.75
N MET A 598 -19.29 33.42 12.14
CA MET A 598 -19.61 34.80 11.76
C MET A 598 -20.70 34.86 10.68
N ILE A 599 -20.65 33.96 9.69
CA ILE A 599 -21.68 33.84 8.64
C ILE A 599 -23.02 33.38 9.24
N ASP A 600 -22.99 32.32 10.06
CA ASP A 600 -24.18 31.73 10.68
C ASP A 600 -24.77 32.60 11.80
N LYS A 601 -24.06 33.67 12.22
CA LYS A 601 -24.39 34.53 13.37
C LYS A 601 -24.64 33.73 14.66
N SER A 602 -23.98 32.59 14.81
CA SER A 602 -24.12 31.70 15.96
C SER A 602 -22.96 31.90 16.94
N LYS A 603 -23.28 32.13 18.21
CA LYS A 603 -22.29 32.15 19.30
C LYS A 603 -22.21 30.85 20.08
N ASP A 604 -23.24 30.00 19.98
CA ASP A 604 -23.29 28.75 20.72
C ASP A 604 -22.33 27.73 20.12
N THR A 605 -21.68 26.94 20.99
CA THR A 605 -20.88 25.79 20.59
C THR A 605 -21.61 24.48 20.84
N THR A 606 -21.44 23.54 19.92
CA THR A 606 -21.89 22.15 20.15
C THR A 606 -20.87 21.34 20.95
N PHE A 607 -19.66 21.86 21.18
CA PHE A 607 -18.61 21.18 21.91
C PHE A 607 -19.09 20.71 23.28
N ARG A 608 -18.88 19.43 23.60
CA ARG A 608 -19.37 18.82 24.86
C ARG A 608 -18.65 19.31 26.13
N GLY A 609 -17.63 20.16 25.98
CA GLY A 609 -16.81 20.70 27.07
C GLY A 609 -15.58 19.85 27.40
N LEU A 610 -14.56 20.49 27.99
CA LEU A 610 -13.27 19.85 28.32
C LEU A 610 -13.44 18.71 29.33
N GLU A 611 -14.13 18.93 30.44
CA GLU A 611 -14.26 17.92 31.50
C GLU A 611 -15.03 16.67 31.06
N SER A 612 -16.09 16.83 30.25
CA SER A 612 -16.82 15.70 29.70
C SER A 612 -15.92 14.86 28.78
N ALA A 613 -15.19 15.50 27.87
CA ALA A 613 -14.29 14.80 26.95
C ALA A 613 -13.12 14.12 27.69
N ILE A 614 -12.45 14.80 28.62
CA ILE A 614 -11.28 14.29 29.36
C ILE A 614 -11.60 13.04 30.18
N ASN A 615 -12.80 12.99 30.79
CA ASN A 615 -13.21 11.94 31.73
C ASN A 615 -14.00 10.79 31.06
N ASP A 616 -14.25 10.87 29.75
CA ASP A 616 -14.92 9.82 28.99
C ASP A 616 -14.11 8.52 28.98
N ARG A 617 -14.77 7.39 29.28
CA ARG A 617 -14.15 6.07 29.37
C ARG A 617 -14.15 5.30 28.03
N MET A 618 -14.64 5.91 26.95
CA MET A 618 -14.73 5.34 25.61
C MET A 618 -15.34 3.93 25.58
N LYS A 619 -16.38 3.70 26.38
CA LYS A 619 -17.05 2.40 26.39
C LYS A 619 -17.69 2.15 25.02
N TYR A 620 -17.37 1.00 24.43
CA TYR A 620 -17.94 0.59 23.15
C TYR A 620 -18.53 -0.81 23.22
N THR A 621 -19.46 -1.07 22.31
CA THR A 621 -19.98 -2.41 22.05
C THR A 621 -19.58 -2.86 20.65
N GLU A 622 -19.14 -4.10 20.50
CA GLU A 622 -18.84 -4.69 19.20
C GLU A 622 -20.05 -5.42 18.65
N LYS A 623 -20.39 -5.17 17.38
CA LYS A 623 -21.46 -5.89 16.68
C LYS A 623 -21.04 -6.20 15.25
N VAL A 624 -21.47 -7.36 14.75
CA VAL A 624 -21.40 -7.67 13.32
C VAL A 624 -22.49 -6.86 12.61
N CYS A 625 -22.12 -6.18 11.53
CA CYS A 625 -23.03 -5.41 10.70
C CYS A 625 -24.09 -6.32 10.09
N LYS A 626 -25.37 -6.08 10.44
CA LYS A 626 -26.54 -6.75 9.86
C LYS A 626 -27.48 -5.77 9.14
N ALA A 627 -27.03 -4.55 8.85
CA ALA A 627 -27.87 -3.53 8.20
C ALA A 627 -28.32 -3.92 6.79
N ASP A 628 -27.63 -4.86 6.17
CA ASP A 628 -28.13 -5.55 4.98
C ASP A 628 -28.01 -7.05 5.26
N PRO A 629 -29.13 -7.77 5.45
CA PRO A 629 -29.12 -9.20 5.70
C PRO A 629 -28.46 -10.03 4.60
N LYS A 630 -28.35 -9.48 3.38
CA LYS A 630 -27.70 -10.11 2.22
C LYS A 630 -26.25 -9.66 2.03
N CYS A 631 -25.72 -8.81 2.92
CA CYS A 631 -24.35 -8.33 2.82
C CYS A 631 -23.36 -9.40 3.32
N HIS A 632 -22.62 -9.96 2.37
CA HIS A 632 -21.57 -10.96 2.60
C HIS A 632 -20.37 -10.45 3.41
N ASN A 633 -20.10 -9.15 3.45
CA ASN A 633 -18.93 -8.62 4.16
C ASN A 633 -18.97 -8.80 5.68
N GLN A 634 -20.15 -8.98 6.30
CA GLN A 634 -20.34 -9.18 7.75
C GLN A 634 -19.39 -8.35 8.64
N CYS A 635 -19.20 -7.06 8.30
CA CYS A 635 -18.13 -6.28 8.90
C CYS A 635 -18.31 -6.10 10.40
N LYS A 636 -17.22 -6.09 11.15
CA LYS A 636 -17.22 -5.73 12.57
C LYS A 636 -17.40 -4.22 12.73
N LEU A 637 -18.33 -3.82 13.59
CA LEU A 637 -18.61 -2.43 13.95
C LEU A 637 -18.34 -2.23 15.43
N LYS A 638 -17.76 -1.08 15.78
CA LYS A 638 -17.65 -0.57 17.13
C LYS A 638 -18.65 0.55 17.33
N ILE A 639 -19.51 0.41 18.32
CA ILE A 639 -20.55 1.41 18.64
C ILE A 639 -20.17 2.04 19.97
N TYR A 640 -19.72 3.29 19.90
CA TYR A 640 -19.41 4.14 21.05
C TYR A 640 -20.66 4.91 21.47
N ASP A 641 -20.77 5.19 22.76
CA ASP A 641 -21.78 6.06 23.32
C ASP A 641 -21.09 7.25 24.02
N PHE A 642 -21.23 8.44 23.42
CA PHE A 642 -20.65 9.68 23.91
C PHE A 642 -21.78 10.60 24.40
N ASP A 643 -22.06 10.59 25.70
CA ASP A 643 -23.14 11.35 26.35
C ASP A 643 -24.53 11.07 25.73
N GLY A 644 -24.87 9.80 25.48
CA GLY A 644 -26.14 9.38 24.87
C GLY A 644 -26.16 9.45 23.34
N ARG A 645 -25.06 9.90 22.71
CA ARG A 645 -24.90 9.95 21.25
C ARG A 645 -24.15 8.71 20.78
N LYS A 646 -24.81 7.89 19.96
CA LYS A 646 -24.19 6.72 19.35
C LYS A 646 -23.32 7.11 18.16
N SER A 647 -22.05 6.75 18.24
CA SER A 647 -21.10 6.87 17.14
C SER A 647 -20.67 5.47 16.68
N ILE A 648 -20.82 5.18 15.38
CA ILE A 648 -20.55 3.84 14.83
C ILE A 648 -19.29 3.91 13.98
N TRP A 649 -18.27 3.14 14.33
CA TRP A 649 -17.01 3.04 13.61
C TRP A 649 -16.78 1.62 13.10
N GLY A 650 -15.92 1.50 12.08
CA GLY A 650 -15.67 0.25 11.38
C GLY A 650 -16.61 0.03 10.19
N GLY A 651 -16.52 -1.15 9.58
CA GLY A 651 -17.17 -1.43 8.31
C GLY A 651 -16.25 -1.21 7.11
N GLU A 652 -16.20 -2.19 6.21
CA GLU A 652 -15.40 -2.13 4.98
C GLU A 652 -16.08 -1.34 3.87
N CYS A 653 -17.40 -1.14 3.98
CA CYS A 653 -18.23 -0.61 2.92
C CYS A 653 -18.56 0.89 3.08
N GLY A 654 -17.90 1.57 4.01
CA GLY A 654 -18.12 2.99 4.32
C GLY A 654 -19.53 3.32 4.82
N ARG A 655 -20.40 2.33 5.06
CA ARG A 655 -21.83 2.55 5.37
C ARG A 655 -22.04 3.48 6.56
N TYR A 656 -21.22 3.32 7.59
CA TYR A 656 -21.28 4.07 8.84
C TYR A 656 -20.18 5.12 8.98
N GLU A 657 -19.39 5.39 7.93
CA GLU A 657 -18.56 6.60 7.97
C GLU A 657 -19.51 7.81 7.97
N ILE A 658 -19.46 8.55 9.08
CA ILE A 658 -20.37 9.65 9.39
C ILE A 658 -19.92 10.87 8.58
N VAL A 659 -20.73 11.28 7.61
CA VAL A 659 -20.63 12.61 7.01
C VAL A 659 -21.58 13.52 7.78
N ARG A 660 -21.05 14.41 8.63
CA ARG A 660 -21.85 15.46 9.28
C ARG A 660 -22.13 16.59 8.27
N GLY A 661 -22.89 16.28 7.22
CA GLY A 661 -23.37 17.24 6.24
C GLY A 661 -24.90 17.31 6.27
N LYS A 662 -25.47 18.52 6.33
CA LYS A 662 -26.92 18.75 6.12
C LYS A 662 -27.33 18.65 4.63
N GLY A 663 -26.45 18.13 3.76
CA GLY A 663 -26.68 17.99 2.33
C GLY A 663 -27.75 16.95 2.00
N LYS A 664 -28.58 17.24 1.01
CA LYS A 664 -29.52 16.24 0.46
C LYS A 664 -28.69 15.22 -0.31
N LYS A 665 -28.86 13.93 -0.01
CA LYS A 665 -28.19 12.85 -0.77
C LYS A 665 -28.55 12.96 -2.24
N GLU A 666 -27.54 12.94 -3.10
CA GLU A 666 -27.72 12.91 -4.55
C GLU A 666 -28.08 11.50 -5.04
N LYS A 667 -28.58 11.39 -6.26
CA LYS A 667 -28.96 10.10 -6.84
C LYS A 667 -27.73 9.23 -7.13
N ASN A 668 -27.76 7.95 -6.73
CA ASN A 668 -26.70 7.00 -7.04
C ASN A 668 -26.89 6.39 -8.44
N TYR A 669 -26.21 6.94 -9.45
CA TYR A 669 -26.29 6.44 -10.83
C TYR A 669 -25.55 5.12 -11.07
N PHE A 670 -24.59 4.74 -10.20
CA PHE A 670 -23.96 3.41 -10.25
C PHE A 670 -24.98 2.32 -9.89
N GLN A 671 -25.78 2.55 -8.86
CA GLN A 671 -26.89 1.65 -8.52
C GLN A 671 -27.91 1.56 -9.64
N MET A 672 -28.19 2.67 -10.34
CA MET A 672 -29.07 2.66 -11.52
C MET A 672 -28.51 1.76 -12.63
N ARG A 673 -27.21 1.87 -12.94
CA ARG A 673 -26.56 0.99 -13.93
C ARG A 673 -26.67 -0.48 -13.54
N GLU A 674 -26.44 -0.80 -12.28
CA GLU A 674 -26.56 -2.18 -11.78
C GLU A 674 -27.98 -2.72 -11.92
N LEU A 675 -29.00 -1.90 -11.63
CA LEU A 675 -30.40 -2.29 -11.84
C LEU A 675 -30.69 -2.57 -13.33
N ILE A 676 -30.27 -1.68 -14.23
CA ILE A 676 -30.44 -1.90 -15.68
C ILE A 676 -29.73 -3.19 -16.11
N TRP A 677 -28.49 -3.41 -15.65
CA TRP A 677 -27.74 -4.63 -15.99
C TRP A 677 -28.44 -5.90 -15.49
N ARG A 678 -28.96 -5.88 -14.26
CA ARG A 678 -29.72 -7.01 -13.69
C ARG A 678 -31.04 -7.26 -14.40
N ASP A 679 -31.75 -6.20 -14.80
CA ASP A 679 -33.01 -6.31 -15.55
C ASP A 679 -32.78 -7.01 -16.90
N HIS A 680 -31.70 -6.67 -17.61
CA HIS A 680 -31.31 -7.31 -18.87
C HIS A 680 -30.79 -8.76 -18.71
N LEU A 681 -30.40 -9.16 -17.50
CA LEU A 681 -30.01 -10.53 -17.15
C LEU A 681 -31.16 -11.36 -16.56
N SER A 682 -32.30 -10.75 -16.26
CA SER A 682 -33.42 -11.40 -15.61
C SER A 682 -34.00 -12.53 -16.47
N GLY A 683 -34.19 -13.72 -15.89
CA GLY A 683 -34.60 -14.95 -16.60
C GLY A 683 -33.50 -15.57 -17.48
N VAL A 684 -32.47 -14.78 -17.78
CA VAL A 684 -31.19 -15.04 -18.45
C VAL A 684 -30.20 -15.98 -17.77
N CYS A 685 -30.09 -15.76 -16.46
CA CYS A 685 -28.89 -16.00 -15.71
C CYS A 685 -29.22 -16.27 -14.24
N ASN A 686 -28.41 -17.12 -13.62
CA ASN A 686 -28.50 -17.43 -12.19
C ASN A 686 -27.22 -17.01 -11.47
N GLU A 687 -27.34 -16.81 -10.16
CA GLU A 687 -26.20 -16.60 -9.27
C GLU A 687 -25.86 -17.92 -8.56
N LEU A 688 -24.58 -18.19 -8.41
CA LEU A 688 -24.08 -19.38 -7.71
C LEU A 688 -24.31 -19.24 -6.20
N GLY A 689 -24.99 -20.23 -5.60
CA GLY A 689 -25.23 -20.31 -4.15
C GLY A 689 -24.07 -20.97 -3.38
N GLU A 690 -24.37 -21.73 -2.31
CA GLU A 690 -23.36 -22.47 -1.54
C GLU A 690 -22.98 -23.84 -2.14
N GLY A 691 -23.91 -24.47 -2.87
CA GLY A 691 -23.70 -25.79 -3.51
C GLY A 691 -23.36 -25.72 -5.01
N PRO A 692 -22.99 -26.85 -5.64
CA PRO A 692 -22.86 -26.93 -7.08
C PRO A 692 -24.22 -26.74 -7.76
N LEU A 693 -24.23 -26.09 -8.92
CA LEU A 693 -25.41 -25.84 -9.74
C LEU A 693 -25.14 -26.35 -11.16
N MET A 694 -25.31 -27.66 -11.35
CA MET A 694 -25.01 -28.33 -12.63
C MET A 694 -26.12 -28.16 -13.66
N GLU A 695 -27.36 -27.98 -13.23
CA GLU A 695 -28.51 -27.85 -14.13
C GLU A 695 -29.51 -26.85 -13.55
N VAL A 696 -30.16 -26.08 -14.43
CA VAL A 696 -31.26 -25.17 -14.08
C VAL A 696 -32.36 -25.35 -15.11
N ASP A 697 -33.59 -25.60 -14.67
CA ASP A 697 -34.77 -25.77 -15.54
C ASP A 697 -34.58 -26.82 -16.67
N GLY A 698 -33.92 -27.94 -16.40
CA GLY A 698 -33.67 -28.96 -17.43
C GLY A 698 -32.47 -28.66 -18.34
N ARG A 699 -31.74 -27.55 -18.10
CA ARG A 699 -30.65 -27.07 -18.96
C ARG A 699 -29.29 -27.12 -18.26
N PRO A 700 -28.24 -27.62 -18.92
CA PRO A 700 -26.89 -27.62 -18.36
C PRO A 700 -26.38 -26.19 -18.13
N THR A 701 -25.56 -26.02 -17.09
CA THR A 701 -25.06 -24.70 -16.70
C THR A 701 -23.69 -24.38 -17.27
N VAL A 702 -23.47 -23.09 -17.52
CA VAL A 702 -22.18 -22.53 -17.93
C VAL A 702 -21.76 -21.50 -16.89
N GLY A 703 -20.71 -21.79 -16.13
CA GLY A 703 -20.16 -20.90 -15.12
C GLY A 703 -19.33 -19.78 -15.74
N MET A 704 -19.50 -18.54 -15.29
CA MET A 704 -18.72 -17.39 -15.73
C MET A 704 -18.42 -16.46 -14.55
N GLN A 705 -17.17 -16.03 -14.42
CA GLN A 705 -16.73 -15.14 -13.34
C GLN A 705 -17.49 -13.80 -13.37
N ARG A 706 -17.95 -13.27 -12.23
CA ARG A 706 -18.51 -11.92 -12.12
C ARG A 706 -17.39 -10.86 -11.98
N ALA A 707 -16.39 -10.93 -12.86
CA ALA A 707 -15.20 -10.08 -12.83
C ALA A 707 -14.72 -9.73 -14.24
N LEU A 708 -13.82 -8.73 -14.33
CA LEU A 708 -13.19 -8.28 -15.58
C LEU A 708 -14.23 -7.97 -16.69
N TYR A 709 -14.15 -8.67 -17.82
CA TYR A 709 -14.98 -8.44 -19.00
C TYR A 709 -16.46 -8.74 -18.77
N THR A 710 -16.82 -9.63 -17.85
CA THR A 710 -18.23 -9.99 -17.60
C THR A 710 -19.07 -8.81 -17.15
N LEU A 711 -18.47 -7.87 -16.42
CA LEU A 711 -19.17 -6.66 -16.00
C LEU A 711 -19.57 -5.77 -17.19
N GLN A 712 -18.93 -5.95 -18.35
CA GLN A 712 -19.31 -5.32 -19.62
C GLN A 712 -20.17 -6.25 -20.48
N THR A 713 -19.71 -7.48 -20.73
CA THR A 713 -20.27 -8.39 -21.74
C THR A 713 -21.24 -9.42 -21.17
N GLY A 714 -21.60 -9.35 -19.89
CA GLY A 714 -22.46 -10.34 -19.23
C GLY A 714 -23.82 -10.52 -19.92
N VAL A 715 -24.44 -9.43 -20.38
CA VAL A 715 -25.70 -9.47 -21.13
C VAL A 715 -25.53 -10.26 -22.42
N LEU A 716 -24.46 -10.02 -23.19
CA LEU A 716 -24.15 -10.75 -24.42
C LEU A 716 -24.09 -12.27 -24.14
N TRP A 717 -23.25 -12.69 -23.19
CA TRP A 717 -23.03 -14.11 -22.95
C TRP A 717 -24.25 -14.81 -22.33
N ALA A 718 -25.01 -14.13 -21.47
CA ALA A 718 -26.21 -14.71 -20.88
C ALA A 718 -27.27 -15.03 -21.94
N HIS A 719 -27.52 -14.11 -22.86
CA HIS A 719 -28.46 -14.33 -23.97
C HIS A 719 -27.93 -15.33 -25.01
N PHE A 720 -26.61 -15.33 -25.26
CA PHE A 720 -25.97 -16.31 -26.15
C PHE A 720 -26.17 -17.75 -25.65
N PHE A 721 -25.87 -18.02 -24.38
CA PHE A 721 -26.01 -19.36 -23.80
C PHE A 721 -27.48 -19.75 -23.61
N ASP A 722 -28.35 -18.83 -23.21
CA ASP A 722 -29.79 -19.09 -23.12
C ASP A 722 -30.37 -19.52 -24.47
N ARG A 723 -30.01 -18.83 -25.56
CA ARG A 723 -30.48 -19.17 -26.90
C ARG A 723 -29.99 -20.55 -27.38
N LEU A 724 -28.82 -20.98 -26.90
CA LEU A 724 -28.28 -22.32 -27.16
C LEU A 724 -28.84 -23.42 -26.24
N GLY A 725 -29.77 -23.09 -25.34
CA GLY A 725 -30.38 -24.04 -24.40
C GLY A 725 -29.51 -24.38 -23.19
N PHE A 726 -28.61 -23.47 -22.80
CA PHE A 726 -27.81 -23.54 -21.57
C PHE A 726 -28.28 -22.45 -20.60
N ARG A 727 -27.84 -22.52 -19.34
CA ARG A 727 -28.05 -21.43 -18.37
C ARG A 727 -26.72 -20.86 -17.90
N LEU A 728 -26.52 -19.55 -18.05
CA LEU A 728 -25.35 -18.87 -17.52
C LEU A 728 -25.45 -18.74 -15.99
N VAL A 729 -24.41 -19.12 -15.28
CA VAL A 729 -24.29 -18.98 -13.83
C VAL A 729 -23.13 -18.05 -13.52
N LEU A 730 -23.41 -16.94 -12.85
CA LEU A 730 -22.40 -16.01 -12.36
C LEU A 730 -22.06 -16.31 -10.90
N THR A 731 -20.80 -16.11 -10.53
CA THR A 731 -20.42 -16.05 -9.11
C THR A 731 -21.14 -14.93 -8.38
N PRO A 732 -21.33 -15.03 -7.05
CA PRO A 732 -21.83 -13.91 -6.25
C PRO A 732 -20.93 -12.67 -6.33
N PRO A 733 -21.42 -11.50 -5.89
CA PRO A 733 -20.58 -10.31 -5.75
C PRO A 733 -19.32 -10.58 -4.93
N THR A 734 -18.23 -9.89 -5.28
CA THR A 734 -16.92 -10.10 -4.65
C THR A 734 -16.97 -9.85 -3.15
N ASP A 735 -16.56 -10.87 -2.41
CA ASP A 735 -16.42 -10.84 -0.96
C ASP A 735 -14.94 -10.99 -0.54
N SER A 736 -14.67 -10.89 0.77
CA SER A 736 -13.31 -11.04 1.31
C SER A 736 -12.74 -12.44 1.08
N ARG A 737 -13.58 -13.48 0.93
CA ARG A 737 -13.17 -14.87 0.70
C ARG A 737 -12.71 -15.06 -0.75
N ILE A 738 -13.51 -14.62 -1.72
CA ILE A 738 -13.19 -14.59 -3.15
C ILE A 738 -11.92 -13.77 -3.36
N SER A 739 -11.85 -12.56 -2.79
CA SER A 739 -10.65 -11.72 -2.90
C SER A 739 -9.41 -12.42 -2.35
N SER A 740 -9.47 -12.98 -1.14
CA SER A 740 -8.29 -13.62 -0.51
C SER A 740 -7.85 -14.86 -1.28
N SER A 741 -8.82 -15.70 -1.68
CA SER A 741 -8.59 -16.90 -2.48
C SER A 741 -7.95 -16.57 -3.83
N GLY A 742 -8.32 -15.45 -4.45
CA GLY A 742 -7.75 -14.99 -5.71
C GLY A 742 -6.32 -14.45 -5.58
N ILE A 743 -6.03 -13.70 -4.51
CA ILE A 743 -4.66 -13.25 -4.19
C ILE A 743 -3.74 -14.45 -3.94
N GLU A 744 -4.25 -15.50 -3.29
CA GLU A 744 -3.50 -16.73 -3.02
C GLU A 744 -3.24 -17.57 -4.27
N ALA A 745 -4.15 -17.56 -5.24
CA ALA A 745 -4.02 -18.39 -6.43
C ALA A 745 -3.17 -17.76 -7.55
N VAL A 746 -2.91 -16.45 -7.52
CA VAL A 746 -2.19 -15.79 -8.61
C VAL A 746 -0.72 -16.22 -8.60
N THR A 747 -0.19 -16.59 -9.77
CA THR A 747 1.20 -17.06 -9.93
C THR A 747 2.17 -15.94 -10.31
N ALA A 748 1.64 -14.75 -10.64
CA ALA A 748 2.40 -13.58 -11.03
C ALA A 748 1.77 -12.30 -10.48
N GLU A 749 2.60 -11.27 -10.27
CA GLU A 749 2.11 -9.98 -9.80
C GLU A 749 1.32 -9.24 -10.90
N THR A 750 0.07 -8.93 -10.58
CA THR A 750 -0.91 -8.30 -11.51
C THR A 750 -1.75 -7.24 -10.78
N CYS A 751 -2.55 -6.48 -11.52
CA CYS A 751 -3.49 -5.54 -10.92
C CYS A 751 -4.60 -6.27 -10.14
N TYR A 752 -5.11 -5.66 -9.07
CA TYR A 752 -6.10 -6.26 -8.17
C TYR A 752 -7.32 -6.91 -8.86
N PRO A 753 -7.93 -6.34 -9.92
CA PRO A 753 -9.04 -6.98 -10.63
C PRO A 753 -8.72 -8.34 -11.25
N VAL A 754 -7.47 -8.57 -11.65
CA VAL A 754 -7.00 -9.86 -12.18
C VAL A 754 -6.77 -10.87 -11.05
N LYS A 755 -6.31 -10.41 -9.89
CA LYS A 755 -6.26 -11.29 -8.70
C LYS A 755 -7.66 -11.72 -8.29
N VAL A 756 -8.62 -10.80 -8.31
CA VAL A 756 -10.02 -11.09 -7.99
C VAL A 756 -10.65 -12.07 -8.99
N SER A 757 -10.31 -12.02 -10.29
CA SER A 757 -10.80 -13.01 -11.26
C SER A 757 -10.39 -14.44 -10.90
N HIS A 758 -9.18 -14.65 -10.36
CA HIS A 758 -8.73 -15.97 -9.90
C HIS A 758 -9.61 -16.51 -8.77
N GLY A 759 -10.01 -15.64 -7.85
CA GLY A 759 -10.93 -15.99 -6.76
C GLY A 759 -12.29 -16.39 -7.28
N HIS A 760 -12.84 -15.65 -8.25
CA HIS A 760 -14.13 -15.98 -8.86
C HIS A 760 -14.09 -17.29 -9.64
N VAL A 761 -13.01 -17.57 -10.36
CA VAL A 761 -12.91 -18.83 -11.11
C VAL A 761 -12.75 -20.01 -10.18
N LYS A 762 -11.92 -19.88 -9.14
CA LYS A 762 -11.79 -20.90 -8.09
C LYS A 762 -13.13 -21.21 -7.41
N GLU A 763 -14.02 -20.22 -7.30
CA GLU A 763 -15.38 -20.41 -6.79
C GLU A 763 -16.30 -21.21 -7.73
N LEU A 764 -16.00 -21.26 -9.04
CA LEU A 764 -16.77 -21.97 -10.06
C LEU A 764 -16.25 -23.37 -10.37
N VAL A 765 -14.97 -23.67 -10.12
CA VAL A 765 -14.35 -24.96 -10.46
C VAL A 765 -15.16 -26.11 -9.86
N GLY A 766 -15.59 -27.05 -10.71
CA GLY A 766 -16.36 -28.23 -10.32
C GLY A 766 -17.81 -27.97 -9.91
N ARG A 767 -18.33 -26.73 -10.05
CA ARG A 767 -19.66 -26.35 -9.56
C ARG A 767 -20.68 -26.03 -10.65
N THR A 768 -20.28 -26.06 -11.92
CA THR A 768 -21.15 -25.90 -13.09
C THR A 768 -20.79 -26.96 -14.14
N SER A 769 -21.70 -27.26 -15.10
CA SER A 769 -21.40 -28.26 -16.13
C SER A 769 -20.21 -27.88 -16.99
N TYR A 770 -20.15 -26.61 -17.36
CA TYR A 770 -19.06 -26.03 -18.12
C TYR A 770 -18.53 -24.77 -17.42
N LEU A 771 -17.29 -24.40 -17.72
CA LEU A 771 -16.67 -23.16 -17.28
C LEU A 771 -16.31 -22.32 -18.50
N PHE A 772 -16.81 -21.09 -18.58
CA PHE A 772 -16.58 -20.19 -19.72
C PHE A 772 -15.53 -19.11 -19.41
N LEU A 773 -14.36 -19.24 -20.04
CA LEU A 773 -13.20 -18.35 -19.89
C LEU A 773 -12.70 -17.84 -21.26
N PRO A 774 -13.41 -16.93 -21.94
CA PRO A 774 -12.98 -16.42 -23.23
C PRO A 774 -11.72 -15.56 -23.13
N SER A 775 -10.88 -15.58 -24.17
CA SER A 775 -9.87 -14.53 -24.41
C SER A 775 -10.49 -13.48 -25.32
N ILE A 776 -10.95 -12.37 -24.75
CA ILE A 776 -11.55 -11.28 -25.52
C ILE A 776 -10.44 -10.33 -25.97
N VAL A 777 -10.18 -10.30 -27.27
CA VAL A 777 -9.04 -9.61 -27.88
C VAL A 777 -9.37 -8.15 -28.20
N SER A 778 -10.42 -7.93 -28.99
CA SER A 778 -10.83 -6.60 -29.47
C SER A 778 -12.28 -6.29 -29.12
N MET A 779 -12.61 -5.00 -29.06
CA MET A 779 -13.96 -4.48 -28.87
C MET A 779 -14.41 -3.62 -30.06
N PRO A 780 -15.73 -3.45 -30.28
CA PRO A 780 -16.24 -2.50 -31.26
C PRO A 780 -15.68 -1.10 -31.05
N THR A 781 -15.32 -0.43 -32.14
CA THR A 781 -14.80 0.94 -32.17
C THR A 781 -15.72 1.84 -33.01
N PRO A 782 -15.76 3.16 -32.75
CA PRO A 782 -16.54 4.11 -33.56
C PRO A 782 -16.15 4.08 -35.04
N GLU A 783 -14.85 4.06 -35.32
CA GLU A 783 -14.30 4.00 -36.67
C GLU A 783 -13.57 2.68 -36.93
N GLU A 784 -13.59 2.20 -38.17
CA GLU A 784 -13.01 0.90 -38.55
C GLU A 784 -11.47 0.88 -38.39
N HIS A 785 -10.80 2.00 -38.65
CA HIS A 785 -9.34 2.12 -38.56
C HIS A 785 -8.79 2.13 -37.12
N GLU A 786 -9.65 2.37 -36.12
CA GLU A 786 -9.24 2.37 -34.72
C GLU A 786 -8.90 0.96 -34.23
N THR A 787 -7.89 0.83 -33.37
CA THR A 787 -7.41 -0.50 -32.97
C THR A 787 -8.38 -1.24 -32.04
N GLY A 788 -8.71 -0.67 -30.88
CA GLY A 788 -9.76 -1.21 -30.00
C GLY A 788 -9.41 -2.48 -29.22
N PHE A 789 -8.14 -2.70 -28.80
CA PHE A 789 -7.80 -3.89 -28.03
C PHE A 789 -8.16 -3.80 -26.54
N TYR A 790 -8.51 -4.93 -25.92
CA TYR A 790 -8.53 -5.07 -24.46
C TYR A 790 -7.10 -5.01 -23.90
N CYS A 791 -6.94 -4.80 -22.59
CA CYS A 791 -5.60 -4.83 -22.01
C CYS A 791 -5.00 -6.26 -22.04
N PRO A 792 -3.67 -6.41 -22.14
CA PRO A 792 -3.03 -7.73 -22.23
C PRO A 792 -3.39 -8.67 -21.07
N MET A 793 -3.56 -8.14 -19.85
CA MET A 793 -3.95 -8.95 -18.69
C MET A 793 -5.36 -9.54 -18.82
N VAL A 794 -6.28 -8.81 -19.46
CA VAL A 794 -7.64 -9.31 -19.73
C VAL A 794 -7.60 -10.36 -20.85
N GLN A 795 -6.84 -10.11 -21.92
CA GLN A 795 -6.67 -11.06 -23.02
C GLN A 795 -6.04 -12.38 -22.52
N ALA A 796 -5.02 -12.26 -21.66
CA ALA A 796 -4.28 -13.40 -21.13
C ALA A 796 -4.95 -14.10 -19.93
N ASN A 797 -6.06 -13.55 -19.40
CA ASN A 797 -6.67 -14.02 -18.16
C ASN A 797 -6.96 -15.53 -18.19
N GLN A 798 -7.49 -16.07 -19.29
CA GLN A 798 -7.76 -17.50 -19.39
C GLN A 798 -6.50 -18.37 -19.24
N TYR A 799 -5.36 -17.95 -19.79
CA TYR A 799 -4.11 -18.71 -19.73
C TYR A 799 -3.51 -18.66 -18.33
N MET A 800 -3.53 -17.47 -17.70
CA MET A 800 -3.10 -17.31 -16.31
C MET A 800 -3.92 -18.20 -15.37
N LEU A 801 -5.25 -18.19 -15.52
CA LEU A 801 -6.15 -19.00 -14.72
C LEU A 801 -5.94 -20.50 -14.89
N ARG A 802 -5.73 -20.96 -16.13
CA ARG A 802 -5.51 -22.39 -16.41
C ARG A 802 -4.26 -22.93 -15.71
N ILE A 803 -3.17 -22.15 -15.75
CA ILE A 803 -1.91 -22.53 -15.11
C ILE A 803 -2.01 -22.42 -13.57
N ALA A 804 -2.69 -21.38 -13.09
CA ALA A 804 -2.84 -21.11 -11.67
C ALA A 804 -3.76 -22.10 -10.94
N LEU A 805 -4.80 -22.61 -11.62
CA LEU A 805 -5.86 -23.41 -11.01
C LEU A 805 -5.94 -24.85 -11.56
N ASP A 806 -5.00 -25.26 -12.41
CA ASP A 806 -4.94 -26.59 -13.04
C ASP A 806 -6.30 -27.05 -13.62
N LEU A 807 -6.86 -26.22 -14.51
CA LEU A 807 -8.24 -26.39 -14.98
C LEU A 807 -8.38 -27.56 -15.98
N GLU A 808 -9.39 -28.42 -15.76
CA GLU A 808 -9.75 -29.52 -16.67
C GLU A 808 -10.21 -29.02 -18.07
N GLU A 809 -9.62 -29.55 -19.14
CA GLU A 809 -9.82 -29.05 -20.52
C GLU A 809 -11.18 -29.47 -21.15
N ASP A 810 -11.76 -30.57 -20.66
CA ASP A 810 -13.00 -31.17 -21.19
C ASP A 810 -14.24 -30.30 -20.89
N LYS A 811 -14.29 -29.69 -19.70
CA LYS A 811 -15.39 -28.82 -19.25
C LYS A 811 -15.14 -27.34 -19.54
N LEU A 812 -13.98 -26.99 -20.09
CA LEU A 812 -13.59 -25.61 -20.35
C LEU A 812 -14.08 -25.11 -21.72
N LEU A 813 -14.75 -23.96 -21.74
CA LEU A 813 -15.17 -23.22 -22.92
C LEU A 813 -14.35 -21.92 -22.98
N ASN A 814 -13.26 -21.91 -23.73
CA ASN A 814 -12.26 -20.85 -23.71
C ASN A 814 -11.93 -20.26 -25.10
N PRO A 815 -12.94 -19.80 -25.86
CA PRO A 815 -12.71 -19.31 -27.21
C PRO A 815 -11.88 -18.02 -27.20
N ILE A 816 -11.11 -17.82 -28.26
CA ILE A 816 -10.57 -16.52 -28.65
C ILE A 816 -11.72 -15.76 -29.33
N VAL A 817 -11.96 -14.52 -28.89
CA VAL A 817 -13.12 -13.72 -29.29
C VAL A 817 -12.67 -12.33 -29.77
N HIS A 818 -13.01 -12.00 -31.01
CA HIS A 818 -12.81 -10.66 -31.58
C HIS A 818 -14.17 -9.95 -31.74
N LEU A 819 -14.61 -9.24 -30.71
CA LEU A 819 -15.92 -8.55 -30.73
C LEU A 819 -15.97 -7.39 -31.73
N LYS A 820 -14.84 -6.99 -32.30
CA LYS A 820 -14.79 -6.00 -33.39
C LYS A 820 -15.29 -6.56 -34.73
N TYR A 821 -15.25 -7.88 -34.93
CA TYR A 821 -15.76 -8.49 -36.16
C TYR A 821 -17.26 -8.27 -36.33
N ASP A 822 -17.71 -8.26 -37.58
CA ASP A 822 -19.14 -8.30 -37.87
C ASP A 822 -19.76 -9.61 -37.35
N ALA A 823 -21.08 -9.59 -37.14
CA ALA A 823 -21.81 -10.71 -36.54
C ALA A 823 -21.61 -12.04 -37.29
N SER A 824 -21.47 -12.02 -38.63
CA SER A 824 -21.29 -13.24 -39.41
C SER A 824 -19.90 -13.83 -39.20
N THR A 825 -18.87 -12.99 -39.21
CA THR A 825 -17.48 -13.42 -38.96
C THR A 825 -17.30 -13.91 -37.52
N LEU A 826 -17.85 -13.20 -36.54
CA LEU A 826 -17.83 -13.63 -35.14
C LEU A 826 -18.57 -14.97 -34.94
N ALA A 827 -19.71 -15.17 -35.61
CA ALA A 827 -20.43 -16.43 -35.56
C ALA A 827 -19.62 -17.61 -36.11
N VAL A 828 -18.84 -17.40 -37.18
CA VAL A 828 -17.93 -18.43 -37.72
C VAL A 828 -16.83 -18.74 -36.71
N GLU A 829 -16.15 -17.72 -36.16
CA GLU A 829 -15.09 -17.86 -35.16
C GLU A 829 -15.56 -18.66 -33.93
N LEU A 830 -16.74 -18.33 -33.39
CA LEU A 830 -17.30 -19.03 -32.23
C LEU A 830 -17.77 -20.43 -32.59
N SER A 831 -18.33 -20.64 -33.79
CA SER A 831 -18.79 -21.96 -34.22
C SER A 831 -17.64 -22.95 -34.34
N GLU A 832 -16.50 -22.52 -34.90
CA GLU A 832 -15.33 -23.39 -35.06
C GLU A 832 -14.75 -23.85 -33.72
N GLN A 833 -14.81 -22.99 -32.71
CA GLN A 833 -14.26 -23.27 -31.38
C GLN A 833 -15.24 -23.98 -30.44
N LEU A 834 -16.56 -23.73 -30.57
CA LEU A 834 -17.55 -24.18 -29.59
C LEU A 834 -18.51 -25.27 -30.08
N SER A 835 -18.74 -25.44 -31.39
CA SER A 835 -19.76 -26.36 -31.92
C SER A 835 -19.64 -27.79 -31.38
N ARG A 836 -18.41 -28.32 -31.33
CA ARG A 836 -18.16 -29.70 -30.87
C ARG A 836 -18.40 -29.84 -29.37
N LYS A 837 -17.89 -28.91 -28.55
CA LYS A 837 -18.01 -28.96 -27.08
C LYS A 837 -19.47 -28.77 -26.63
N LEU A 838 -20.22 -27.90 -27.31
CA LEU A 838 -21.62 -27.60 -26.96
C LEU A 838 -22.64 -28.53 -27.63
N GLY A 839 -22.24 -29.33 -28.62
CA GLY A 839 -23.16 -30.15 -29.42
C GLY A 839 -24.17 -29.32 -30.21
N ARG A 840 -23.76 -28.15 -30.72
CA ARG A 840 -24.62 -27.20 -31.44
C ARG A 840 -24.12 -26.93 -32.85
N SER A 841 -25.05 -26.86 -33.79
CA SER A 841 -24.75 -26.58 -35.20
C SER A 841 -24.28 -25.14 -35.42
N ARG A 842 -23.53 -24.90 -36.49
CA ARG A 842 -23.10 -23.55 -36.89
C ARG A 842 -24.28 -22.58 -37.04
N ALA A 843 -25.40 -23.07 -37.56
CA ALA A 843 -26.62 -22.27 -37.73
C ALA A 843 -27.20 -21.81 -36.38
N GLN A 844 -27.27 -22.72 -35.39
CA GLN A 844 -27.74 -22.38 -34.03
C GLN A 844 -26.81 -21.38 -33.33
N ILE A 845 -25.50 -21.55 -33.47
CA ILE A 845 -24.52 -20.60 -32.90
C ILE A 845 -24.65 -19.23 -33.57
N ARG A 846 -24.78 -19.18 -34.89
CA ARG A 846 -25.00 -17.92 -35.60
C ARG A 846 -26.25 -17.19 -35.11
N GLU A 847 -27.38 -17.88 -35.03
CA GLU A 847 -28.63 -17.32 -34.52
C GLU A 847 -28.46 -16.80 -33.08
N ALA A 848 -27.74 -17.55 -32.23
CA ALA A 848 -27.45 -17.13 -30.87
C ALA A 848 -26.56 -15.89 -30.79
N VAL A 849 -25.54 -15.77 -31.65
CA VAL A 849 -24.66 -14.59 -31.71
C VAL A 849 -25.44 -13.35 -32.15
N GLU A 850 -26.20 -13.45 -33.24
CA GLU A 850 -26.99 -12.34 -33.78
C GLU A 850 -28.01 -11.84 -32.73
N TYR A 851 -28.74 -12.77 -32.09
CA TYR A 851 -29.69 -12.46 -31.01
C TYR A 851 -29.00 -11.81 -29.80
N ALA A 852 -27.88 -12.37 -29.36
CA ALA A 852 -27.17 -11.87 -28.19
C ALA A 852 -26.57 -10.48 -28.41
N LEU A 853 -26.05 -10.20 -29.62
CA LEU A 853 -25.55 -8.88 -29.99
C LEU A 853 -26.68 -7.83 -29.99
N GLU A 854 -27.86 -8.18 -30.52
CA GLU A 854 -29.04 -7.30 -30.46
C GLU A 854 -29.41 -6.97 -29.00
N LYS A 855 -29.45 -7.96 -28.11
CA LYS A 855 -29.74 -7.75 -26.68
C LYS A 855 -28.68 -6.90 -25.99
N HIS A 856 -27.40 -7.13 -26.31
CA HIS A 856 -26.32 -6.31 -25.77
C HIS A 856 -26.41 -4.86 -26.26
N GLN A 857 -26.75 -4.63 -27.53
CA GLN A 857 -26.95 -3.29 -28.07
C GLN A 857 -28.15 -2.59 -27.43
N ALA A 858 -29.26 -3.30 -27.18
CA ALA A 858 -30.42 -2.76 -26.48
C ALA A 858 -30.07 -2.29 -25.05
N PHE A 859 -29.25 -3.06 -24.33
CA PHE A 859 -28.71 -2.68 -23.02
C PHE A 859 -27.90 -1.37 -23.09
N MET A 860 -26.99 -1.24 -24.06
CA MET A 860 -26.18 -0.03 -24.26
C MET A 860 -27.04 1.18 -24.65
N GLN A 861 -28.01 1.01 -25.56
CA GLN A 861 -28.91 2.07 -25.97
C GLN A 861 -29.80 2.57 -24.82
N GLU A 862 -30.26 1.66 -23.95
CA GLU A 862 -31.00 2.05 -22.76
C GLU A 862 -30.15 2.91 -21.82
N MET A 863 -28.90 2.52 -21.60
CA MET A 863 -27.92 3.29 -20.81
C MET A 863 -27.74 4.70 -21.39
N PHE A 864 -27.47 4.83 -22.69
CA PHE A 864 -27.32 6.14 -23.35
C PHE A 864 -28.57 7.00 -23.27
N ARG A 865 -29.75 6.40 -23.49
CA ARG A 865 -31.03 7.11 -23.38
C ARG A 865 -31.26 7.65 -21.97
N LYS A 866 -30.97 6.85 -20.94
CA LYS A 866 -31.06 7.28 -19.54
C LYS A 866 -30.04 8.38 -19.23
N GLY A 867 -28.82 8.24 -19.72
CA GLY A 867 -27.75 9.23 -19.54
C GLY A 867 -28.08 10.58 -20.16
N LYS A 868 -28.56 10.57 -21.40
CA LYS A 868 -29.05 11.78 -22.08
C LYS A 868 -30.18 12.45 -21.29
N ALA A 869 -31.18 11.69 -20.85
CA ALA A 869 -32.27 12.23 -20.05
C ALA A 869 -31.81 12.83 -18.71
N ILE A 870 -30.75 12.28 -18.10
CA ILE A 870 -30.14 12.83 -16.88
C ILE A 870 -29.47 14.17 -17.20
N ILE A 871 -28.67 14.23 -18.26
CA ILE A 871 -27.92 15.43 -18.65
C ILE A 871 -28.85 16.56 -19.08
N ASP A 872 -29.84 16.26 -19.92
CA ASP A 872 -30.79 17.24 -20.45
C ASP A 872 -31.65 17.87 -19.32
N ALA A 873 -31.90 17.11 -18.24
CA ALA A 873 -32.63 17.58 -17.07
C ALA A 873 -31.73 18.13 -15.96
N TYR A 874 -30.40 18.11 -16.13
CA TYR A 874 -29.46 18.50 -15.08
C TYR A 874 -29.33 20.03 -15.02
N ASP A 875 -29.27 20.57 -13.80
CA ASP A 875 -29.11 22.00 -13.57
C ASP A 875 -27.71 22.47 -14.03
N PRO A 876 -27.61 23.36 -15.03
CA PRO A 876 -26.32 23.82 -15.56
C PRO A 876 -25.52 24.65 -14.54
N GLU A 877 -26.17 25.15 -13.49
CA GLU A 877 -25.48 25.85 -12.40
C GLU A 877 -24.88 24.93 -11.34
N LYS A 878 -25.18 23.62 -11.42
CA LYS A 878 -24.64 22.60 -10.53
C LYS A 878 -23.51 21.82 -11.19
N PRO A 879 -22.50 21.40 -10.42
CA PRO A 879 -21.44 20.57 -10.93
C PRO A 879 -21.92 19.13 -11.15
N LEU A 880 -21.59 18.54 -12.30
CA LEU A 880 -21.78 17.11 -12.57
C LEU A 880 -20.42 16.42 -12.68
N VAL A 881 -20.18 15.42 -11.84
CA VAL A 881 -18.96 14.59 -11.95
C VAL A 881 -19.24 13.44 -12.91
N VAL A 882 -18.36 13.26 -13.90
CA VAL A 882 -18.37 12.09 -14.77
C VAL A 882 -17.26 11.15 -14.34
N VAL A 883 -17.65 9.92 -13.99
CA VAL A 883 -16.72 8.90 -13.51
C VAL A 883 -16.28 8.01 -14.67
N THR A 884 -14.99 8.07 -15.00
CA THR A 884 -14.36 7.27 -16.05
C THR A 884 -13.52 6.16 -15.43
N GLY A 885 -13.37 5.05 -16.15
CA GLY A 885 -12.59 3.91 -15.69
C GLY A 885 -13.02 2.65 -16.41
N ARG A 886 -12.33 1.55 -16.15
CA ARG A 886 -12.68 0.26 -16.75
C ARG A 886 -13.90 -0.32 -16.04
N PRO A 887 -14.83 -1.03 -16.73
CA PRO A 887 -16.05 -1.55 -16.10
C PRO A 887 -15.81 -2.38 -14.84
N TYR A 888 -14.72 -3.15 -14.82
CA TYR A 888 -14.34 -3.92 -13.63
C TYR A 888 -13.81 -3.10 -12.47
N ASN A 889 -13.32 -1.89 -12.70
CA ASN A 889 -13.10 -0.93 -11.63
C ASN A 889 -14.42 -0.28 -11.25
N LEU A 890 -15.24 0.14 -12.23
CA LEU A 890 -16.43 0.96 -11.97
C LEU A 890 -17.57 0.24 -11.26
N TYR A 891 -17.76 -1.06 -11.49
CA TYR A 891 -19.00 -1.76 -11.09
C TYR A 891 -18.81 -2.90 -10.09
N ASP A 892 -17.57 -3.23 -9.76
CA ASP A 892 -17.29 -4.12 -8.63
C ASP A 892 -17.17 -3.31 -7.34
N GLU A 893 -18.17 -3.45 -6.46
CA GLU A 893 -18.28 -2.69 -5.22
C GLU A 893 -17.11 -2.93 -4.25
N ARG A 894 -16.43 -4.07 -4.33
CA ARG A 894 -15.27 -4.36 -3.47
C ARG A 894 -14.04 -3.63 -3.99
N LEU A 895 -13.85 -3.60 -5.32
CA LEU A 895 -12.71 -2.96 -5.98
C LEU A 895 -12.83 -1.43 -5.92
N ASN A 896 -14.04 -0.86 -6.01
CA ASN A 896 -14.25 0.59 -5.96
C ASN A 896 -14.63 1.15 -4.59
N LEU A 897 -14.64 0.32 -3.55
CA LEU A 897 -15.02 0.70 -2.20
C LEU A 897 -16.40 1.41 -2.12
N ARG A 898 -17.34 0.99 -2.97
CA ARG A 898 -18.68 1.58 -3.16
C ARG A 898 -18.67 3.07 -3.55
N LEU A 899 -17.76 3.46 -4.44
CA LEU A 899 -17.59 4.84 -4.92
C LEU A 899 -18.93 5.58 -5.19
N GLY A 900 -19.84 4.97 -5.94
CA GLY A 900 -21.13 5.60 -6.27
C GLY A 900 -22.03 5.91 -5.07
N LEU A 901 -22.00 5.05 -4.05
CA LEU A 901 -22.72 5.29 -2.79
C LEU A 901 -22.06 6.44 -2.00
N ASN A 902 -20.74 6.49 -1.98
CA ASN A 902 -19.99 7.50 -1.24
C ASN A 902 -20.13 8.89 -1.85
N LEU A 903 -20.07 9.02 -3.19
CA LEU A 903 -20.35 10.27 -3.90
C LEU A 903 -21.78 10.78 -3.62
N SER A 904 -22.77 9.88 -3.71
CA SER A 904 -24.17 10.19 -3.38
C SER A 904 -24.35 10.67 -1.92
N LYS A 905 -23.60 10.11 -0.97
CA LYS A 905 -23.65 10.48 0.45
C LYS A 905 -23.10 11.87 0.74
N ILE A 906 -22.02 12.28 0.07
CA ILE A 906 -21.43 13.61 0.25
C ILE A 906 -22.22 14.69 -0.49
N GLY A 907 -23.07 14.31 -1.46
CA GLY A 907 -23.90 15.26 -2.22
C GLY A 907 -23.37 15.54 -3.62
N VAL A 908 -22.43 14.73 -4.10
CA VAL A 908 -21.85 14.85 -5.44
C VAL A 908 -22.66 13.99 -6.42
N ALA A 909 -23.26 14.63 -7.42
CA ALA A 909 -23.90 13.95 -8.53
C ALA A 909 -22.84 13.34 -9.46
N ALA A 910 -22.81 12.02 -9.56
CA ALA A 910 -21.74 11.29 -10.26
C ALA A 910 -22.27 10.29 -11.29
N LEU A 911 -22.06 10.59 -12.58
CA LEU A 911 -22.52 9.78 -13.71
C LEU A 911 -21.40 8.87 -14.24
N PRO A 912 -21.57 7.53 -14.24
CA PRO A 912 -20.61 6.62 -14.87
C PRO A 912 -20.51 6.82 -16.39
N MET A 913 -19.32 6.63 -16.97
CA MET A 913 -19.10 6.85 -18.40
C MET A 913 -19.96 5.97 -19.33
N ASP A 914 -20.46 4.80 -18.88
CA ASP A 914 -21.34 3.93 -19.68
C ASP A 914 -22.68 4.62 -20.06
N PHE A 915 -23.08 5.68 -19.34
CA PHE A 915 -24.27 6.47 -19.68
C PHE A 915 -24.03 7.46 -20.82
N LEU A 916 -22.78 7.65 -21.25
CA LEU A 916 -22.41 8.63 -22.26
C LEU A 916 -22.08 7.93 -23.58
N ASP A 917 -22.82 8.30 -24.63
CA ASP A 917 -22.35 8.06 -25.99
C ASP A 917 -21.32 9.12 -26.35
N VAL A 918 -20.07 8.70 -26.50
CA VAL A 918 -18.93 9.56 -26.87
C VAL A 918 -18.29 9.13 -28.19
N SER A 919 -18.99 8.28 -28.96
CA SER A 919 -18.50 7.76 -30.25
C SER A 919 -18.19 8.87 -31.25
N PHE A 920 -18.93 9.97 -31.19
CA PHE A 920 -18.79 11.14 -32.06
C PHE A 920 -17.60 12.07 -31.71
N VAL A 921 -16.94 11.87 -30.56
CA VAL A 921 -15.88 12.78 -30.09
C VAL A 921 -14.56 12.42 -30.76
N ASP A 922 -14.00 13.30 -31.58
CA ASP A 922 -12.74 13.04 -32.29
C ASP A 922 -11.54 12.70 -31.35
N LEU A 923 -10.74 11.71 -31.75
CA LEU A 923 -9.54 11.23 -31.05
C LEU A 923 -8.30 11.16 -31.97
N SER A 924 -8.32 11.88 -33.10
CA SER A 924 -7.22 11.90 -34.08
C SER A 924 -5.87 12.40 -33.53
N ASP A 925 -5.89 13.14 -32.42
CA ASP A 925 -4.72 13.61 -31.67
C ASP A 925 -4.01 12.49 -30.86
N PHE A 926 -4.65 11.33 -30.70
CA PHE A 926 -4.03 10.13 -30.11
C PHE A 926 -4.06 8.96 -31.10
N PRO A 927 -3.39 9.06 -32.27
CA PRO A 927 -3.51 8.09 -33.36
C PRO A 927 -2.96 6.70 -33.00
N SER A 928 -2.12 6.61 -31.96
CA SER A 928 -1.54 5.37 -31.46
C SER A 928 -2.24 4.83 -30.21
N MET A 929 -3.46 5.28 -29.91
CA MET A 929 -4.21 4.74 -28.78
C MET A 929 -4.65 3.30 -29.05
N TYR A 930 -3.86 2.36 -28.51
CA TYR A 930 -4.01 0.93 -28.75
C TYR A 930 -5.23 0.32 -28.04
N TRP A 931 -5.55 0.80 -26.83
CA TRP A 931 -6.57 0.20 -25.98
C TRP A 931 -7.96 0.83 -26.22
N GLY A 932 -8.97 -0.01 -26.49
CA GLY A 932 -10.34 0.45 -26.75
C GLY A 932 -10.95 1.23 -25.58
N PHE A 933 -10.84 0.70 -24.35
CA PHE A 933 -11.25 1.46 -23.17
C PHE A 933 -10.41 2.72 -22.95
N GLY A 934 -9.12 2.72 -23.32
CA GLY A 934 -8.29 3.92 -23.26
C GLY A 934 -8.85 5.00 -24.17
N ALA A 935 -9.20 4.65 -25.41
CA ALA A 935 -9.85 5.56 -26.35
C ALA A 935 -11.18 6.10 -25.79
N GLN A 936 -12.04 5.24 -25.25
CA GLN A 936 -13.32 5.65 -24.65
C GLN A 936 -13.13 6.60 -23.45
N ILE A 937 -12.15 6.31 -22.57
CA ILE A 937 -11.80 7.16 -21.42
C ILE A 937 -11.35 8.55 -21.91
N LEU A 938 -10.48 8.63 -22.92
CA LEU A 938 -9.98 9.91 -23.44
C LEU A 938 -11.06 10.70 -24.21
N ARG A 939 -11.93 10.04 -24.98
CA ARG A 939 -13.11 10.69 -25.58
C ARG A 939 -14.03 11.26 -24.51
N THR A 940 -14.24 10.51 -23.43
CA THR A 940 -15.02 10.99 -22.29
C THR A 940 -14.34 12.18 -21.61
N ALA A 941 -13.01 12.16 -21.45
CA ALA A 941 -12.25 13.30 -20.92
C ALA A 941 -12.43 14.56 -21.79
N LYS A 942 -12.37 14.44 -23.12
CA LYS A 942 -12.65 15.56 -24.04
C LYS A 942 -14.10 16.06 -23.94
N PHE A 943 -15.06 15.13 -23.83
CA PHE A 943 -16.47 15.45 -23.62
C PHE A 943 -16.71 16.21 -22.31
N ILE A 944 -15.98 15.85 -21.25
CA ILE A 944 -15.98 16.56 -19.96
C ILE A 944 -15.35 17.94 -20.15
N LYS A 945 -14.15 18.05 -20.73
CA LYS A 945 -13.41 19.31 -20.91
C LYS A 945 -14.26 20.36 -21.64
N SER A 946 -15.04 19.97 -22.65
CA SER A 946 -15.87 20.89 -23.45
C SER A 946 -17.07 21.52 -22.71
N ARG A 947 -17.41 21.07 -21.49
CA ARG A 947 -18.57 21.55 -20.72
C ARG A 947 -18.19 22.20 -19.40
N PRO A 948 -18.43 23.51 -19.17
CA PRO A 948 -17.93 24.22 -18.00
C PRO A 948 -18.26 23.58 -16.64
N ASN A 949 -19.48 23.05 -16.46
CA ASN A 949 -19.96 22.48 -15.19
C ASN A 949 -19.71 20.97 -15.03
N PHE A 950 -18.98 20.33 -15.97
CA PHE A 950 -18.67 18.90 -15.90
C PHE A 950 -17.26 18.68 -15.37
N PHE A 951 -17.08 17.80 -14.40
CA PHE A 951 -15.78 17.52 -13.79
C PHE A 951 -15.41 16.03 -13.91
N GLY A 952 -14.12 15.73 -14.02
CA GLY A 952 -13.66 14.37 -14.27
C GLY A 952 -13.24 13.65 -12.99
N LEU A 953 -13.71 12.43 -12.78
CA LEU A 953 -13.15 11.51 -11.80
C LEU A 953 -12.72 10.24 -12.53
N HIS A 954 -11.42 9.94 -12.58
CA HIS A 954 -10.89 8.74 -13.22
C HIS A 954 -10.51 7.69 -12.17
N MET A 955 -11.04 6.47 -12.30
CA MET A 955 -10.75 5.37 -11.40
C MET A 955 -9.90 4.28 -12.06
N THR A 956 -8.78 3.97 -11.42
CA THR A 956 -7.82 2.95 -11.85
C THR A 956 -7.34 2.10 -10.67
N ASN A 957 -6.48 1.12 -10.94
CA ASN A 957 -5.89 0.23 -9.95
C ASN A 957 -4.37 0.26 -10.02
N PHE A 958 -3.73 0.10 -8.87
CA PHE A 958 -2.30 -0.09 -8.78
C PHE A 958 -1.85 -1.31 -9.63
N SER A 959 -0.65 -1.23 -10.19
CA SER A 959 -0.13 -2.20 -11.17
C SER A 959 -0.93 -2.29 -12.50
N CYS A 960 -1.81 -1.33 -12.80
CA CYS A 960 -2.44 -1.27 -14.11
C CYS A 960 -1.48 -0.71 -15.17
N GLY A 961 -0.90 -1.59 -15.98
CA GLY A 961 0.05 -1.21 -17.03
C GLY A 961 -0.54 -0.22 -18.05
N ALA A 962 -1.71 -0.51 -18.61
CA ALA A 962 -2.33 0.35 -19.62
C ALA A 962 -2.70 1.74 -19.08
N ASP A 963 -3.28 1.81 -17.87
CA ASP A 963 -3.72 3.07 -17.29
C ASP A 963 -2.54 3.96 -16.89
N SER A 964 -1.38 3.39 -16.58
CA SER A 964 -0.15 4.17 -16.34
C SER A 964 0.22 5.07 -17.53
N PHE A 965 -0.13 4.69 -18.76
CA PHE A 965 0.00 5.54 -19.95
C PHE A 965 -1.21 6.47 -20.11
N ILE A 966 -2.43 5.93 -19.98
CA ILE A 966 -3.68 6.68 -20.21
C ILE A 966 -3.80 7.87 -19.27
N GLU A 967 -3.38 7.75 -18.02
CA GLU A 967 -3.41 8.86 -17.05
C GLU A 967 -2.66 10.09 -17.56
N HIS A 968 -1.53 9.92 -18.24
CA HIS A 968 -0.77 11.06 -18.77
C HIS A 968 -1.56 11.82 -19.83
N PHE A 969 -2.27 11.10 -20.70
CA PHE A 969 -3.15 11.68 -21.72
C PHE A 969 -4.42 12.27 -21.10
N TYR A 970 -4.99 11.61 -20.09
CA TYR A 970 -6.15 12.13 -19.36
C TYR A 970 -5.83 13.49 -18.72
N LYS A 971 -4.69 13.58 -18.02
CA LYS A 971 -4.19 14.83 -17.41
C LYS A 971 -3.95 15.90 -18.48
N TYR A 972 -3.36 15.53 -19.61
CA TYR A 972 -3.14 16.44 -20.74
C TYR A 972 -4.45 17.02 -21.31
N ILE A 973 -5.50 16.21 -21.45
CA ILE A 973 -6.81 16.67 -21.96
C ILE A 973 -7.50 17.58 -20.94
N MET A 974 -7.47 17.18 -19.66
CA MET A 974 -8.15 17.93 -18.60
C MET A 974 -7.44 19.26 -18.31
N ASP A 975 -6.11 19.29 -18.41
CA ASP A 975 -5.30 20.51 -18.30
C ASP A 975 -5.66 21.29 -17.01
N ASP A 976 -5.95 22.59 -17.05
CA ASP A 976 -6.29 23.39 -15.85
C ASP A 976 -7.68 23.08 -15.25
N LYS A 977 -8.47 22.21 -15.90
CA LYS A 977 -9.82 21.91 -15.43
C LYS A 977 -9.75 20.90 -14.29
N PRO A 978 -10.41 21.12 -13.14
CA PRO A 978 -10.31 20.19 -12.02
C PRO A 978 -10.74 18.76 -12.38
N TYR A 979 -9.91 17.81 -11.96
CA TYR A 979 -10.19 16.38 -12.04
C TYR A 979 -9.58 15.66 -10.85
N LEU A 980 -10.09 14.46 -10.56
CA LEU A 980 -9.53 13.57 -9.56
C LEU A 980 -9.17 12.22 -10.19
N ILE A 981 -7.97 11.71 -9.93
CA ILE A 981 -7.59 10.34 -10.28
C ILE A 981 -7.53 9.53 -8.98
N LEU A 982 -8.39 8.53 -8.88
CA LEU A 982 -8.41 7.56 -7.79
C LEU A 982 -7.75 6.26 -8.23
N GLU A 983 -6.59 5.97 -7.66
CA GLU A 983 -5.92 4.68 -7.79
C GLU A 983 -6.19 3.85 -6.52
N LEU A 984 -6.80 2.68 -6.71
CA LEU A 984 -7.14 1.73 -5.65
C LEU A 984 -6.26 0.47 -5.74
N ASP A 985 -6.30 -0.36 -4.70
CA ASP A 985 -5.55 -1.62 -4.63
C ASP A 985 -6.28 -2.61 -3.70
N GLU A 986 -5.63 -3.69 -3.25
CA GLU A 986 -6.16 -4.76 -2.38
C GLU A 986 -6.76 -4.31 -1.02
N HIS A 987 -6.56 -3.04 -0.63
CA HIS A 987 -6.99 -2.51 0.66
C HIS A 987 -8.53 -2.43 0.78
N SER A 988 -9.02 -2.45 2.02
CA SER A 988 -10.46 -2.28 2.34
C SER A 988 -10.77 -0.94 3.01
N ALA A 989 -9.79 -0.03 3.12
CA ALA A 989 -9.93 1.22 3.85
C ALA A 989 -10.54 2.35 2.99
N VAL A 990 -11.75 2.81 3.35
CA VAL A 990 -12.50 3.85 2.63
C VAL A 990 -12.05 5.27 2.99
N ALA A 991 -11.55 5.51 4.20
CA ALA A 991 -11.23 6.85 4.72
C ALA A 991 -10.28 7.69 3.84
N GLY A 992 -9.24 7.07 3.26
CA GLY A 992 -8.31 7.75 2.36
C GLY A 992 -8.99 8.20 1.07
N MET A 993 -9.88 7.37 0.52
CA MET A 993 -10.72 7.73 -0.62
C MET A 993 -11.69 8.86 -0.26
N MET A 994 -12.37 8.78 0.89
CA MET A 994 -13.32 9.83 1.31
C MET A 994 -12.68 11.21 1.42
N THR A 995 -11.47 11.29 1.99
CA THR A 995 -10.76 12.57 2.11
C THR A 995 -10.46 13.18 0.74
N ARG A 996 -10.10 12.36 -0.26
CA ARG A 996 -9.91 12.83 -1.64
C ARG A 996 -11.23 13.27 -2.30
N LEU A 997 -12.32 12.56 -2.04
CA LEU A 997 -13.63 12.91 -2.58
C LEU A 997 -14.15 14.24 -2.01
N GLU A 998 -14.03 14.45 -0.70
CA GLU A 998 -14.43 15.70 -0.03
C GLU A 998 -13.55 16.88 -0.47
N ALA A 999 -12.23 16.68 -0.57
CA ALA A 999 -11.33 17.72 -1.10
C ALA A 999 -11.68 18.07 -2.56
N PHE A 1000 -12.01 17.07 -3.38
CA PHE A 1000 -12.42 17.29 -4.77
C PHE A 1000 -13.76 18.01 -4.89
N GLU A 1001 -14.73 17.68 -4.03
CA GLU A 1001 -15.99 18.42 -3.92
C GLU A 1001 -15.73 19.91 -3.63
N ASN A 1002 -14.89 20.22 -2.63
CA ASN A 1002 -14.54 21.60 -2.30
C ASN A 1002 -13.87 22.34 -3.47
N VAL A 1003 -12.94 21.68 -4.19
CA VAL A 1003 -12.30 22.25 -5.39
C VAL A 1003 -13.33 22.53 -6.50
N ILE A 1004 -14.28 21.62 -6.71
CA ILE A 1004 -15.37 21.79 -7.68
C ILE A 1004 -16.24 22.99 -7.31
N GLU A 1005 -16.65 23.10 -6.04
CA GLU A 1005 -17.48 24.21 -5.56
C GLU A 1005 -16.78 25.56 -5.75
N ASN A 1006 -15.50 25.65 -5.36
CA ASN A 1006 -14.68 26.86 -5.55
C ASN A 1006 -14.55 27.24 -7.04
N THR A 1007 -14.37 26.24 -7.91
CA THR A 1007 -14.28 26.46 -9.36
C THR A 1007 -15.61 26.94 -9.93
N MET A 1008 -16.74 26.37 -9.50
CA MET A 1008 -18.07 26.80 -9.91
C MET A 1008 -18.37 28.24 -9.47
N GLN A 1009 -17.97 28.62 -8.24
CA GLN A 1009 -18.11 30.01 -7.77
C GLN A 1009 -17.27 30.99 -8.62
N LYS A 1010 -16.02 30.62 -8.95
CA LYS A 1010 -15.17 31.41 -9.85
C LYS A 1010 -15.81 31.59 -11.22
N LEU A 1011 -16.30 30.51 -11.84
CA LEU A 1011 -16.99 30.56 -13.13
C LEU A 1011 -18.22 31.48 -13.10
N LYS A 1012 -19.03 31.40 -12.04
CA LYS A 1012 -20.16 32.32 -11.85
C LYS A 1012 -19.69 33.78 -11.81
N SER A 1013 -18.66 34.08 -11.02
CA SER A 1013 -18.12 35.46 -10.90
C SER A 1013 -17.59 36.02 -12.24
N GLU A 1014 -16.95 35.20 -13.06
CA GLU A 1014 -16.43 35.59 -14.38
C GLU A 1014 -17.56 35.84 -15.40
N LEU A 1015 -18.61 35.01 -15.37
CA LEU A 1015 -19.81 35.19 -16.19
C LEU A 1015 -20.56 36.49 -15.82
N PHE A 1016 -20.72 36.79 -14.52
CA PHE A 1016 -21.30 38.05 -14.07
C PHE A 1016 -20.50 39.28 -14.53
N ARG A 1017 -19.16 39.22 -14.47
CA ARG A 1017 -18.28 40.31 -14.98
C ARG A 1017 -18.41 40.50 -16.49
N LYS A 1018 -18.56 39.42 -17.27
CA LYS A 1018 -18.76 39.49 -18.73
C LYS A 1018 -20.15 39.97 -19.14
N ALA A 1019 -21.18 39.78 -18.30
CA ALA A 1019 -22.53 40.27 -18.55
C ALA A 1019 -22.75 41.73 -18.09
N SER A 1020 -21.86 42.25 -17.24
CA SER A 1020 -21.91 43.63 -16.71
C SER A 1020 -21.03 44.62 -17.47
N ASN A 1021 -20.25 44.12 -18.44
CA ASN A 1021 -19.50 44.88 -19.45
C ASN A 1021 -20.15 44.65 -20.81
#